data_AF-A0AA47M610-F1
#
_entry.id   AF-A0AA47M610-F1
#
_cell.length_a   1.000
_cell.length_b   1.000
_cell.length_c   1.000
_cell.angle_alpha   90.00
_cell.angle_beta   90.00
_cell.angle_gamma   90.00
#
_symmetry.space_group_name_H-M   'P 1'
#
loop_
_entity.id
_entity.type
_entity.pdbx_description
1 polymer ?
#
loop_
_entity_poly.entity_id
_entity_poly.type
_entity_poly.pdbx_seq_one_letter_code
_entity_poly.pdbx_strand_id
1 'polypeptide(L)'
;MSFQASSQPLDEETFYLRCRAAYLALFKSSLTNIVSKQQLCRVLQLAGRNPSLKTLSKYWTPATSSLNFDDFCEILKLEKEADQNELLRIFKGMDVNGDGFISHSELEKALSTSGEKMTVEEIEAIFSIADANKDGKLDYAEFCRMLVTTAERCQSEALERLEADPKMRRQNFGSQIDGHPKSSTSSPASPSAVATATTTTTTLPQPPSESQRPDSDLALKKESRTPSRVSSARSRRSSLSSNTVTMAASSTKASGKTLEPAALQAWQHGAVRGCFFLEEEEDGSISSLQYRLQLPRRSSVYLTIQPLSLGHHTHDKLPSWSWMTVDTALFVTSAGQSKDECNLVCFTESRDRERYVWRGELAAGSYYLLPFTSGCRLKRRSGRAATPTKPEPPPEPLVYRTDTGELDLTRALREVLSDIFEVIDLDGNGLISLEEYNLFELRTSGEKCDEEAWTICKETFDTRRNQLTLQGFMELHLMEATERDGDASDLWLTLEAMGYNRALELACPFQIDVHCEACSPSLQPLSLDWGPRLLNQALHKSIVASAAGEARALRGHDNALVYTYRGEHRISSLVANKSNQKVTVHVSNEHSKNCCSSRGMSVFAVEVPAKTKMVHQHVLPINERQEWTYCCITVVKIKPYADQKPGTSGLRKRVSVFQQNPHYAESFIQSVLLAAAGPAERQDATLVVGGDGRFYMKEAIQLIAQIAAANGFGHLVIGQNGIMSTPAVSCVIRQSKAVGGIILTASHNPGGTQRRLWHQIQHRQRRSVSRPAPEGVTNKIYEISKGLQEYPICPDIKVDLSTIGKQTFEVDSFKPFTVDIVDSVAAYGEMLRDIFDFPALKELLSGAKHINVRLDAMHGVVGPYVKKIVCEELGSPANSAVNCVPKEDFGGHHPDPNLTYAADLVNTMKGGEYDFGAAFDGDGDRNMVLGKHGFFVNPSDSVAVIAANITSIPYFQKTGVKGLARSMPTSAALDKRTVCCYVFYVNYYSNPNTKRSIMPCVSCPSVAKALQMQLYETPTGWKFFGNLMDAGKLSLCGEESFGTGSDHIREKDGLWAVLAWLSILAVRKQSVEDIMKEHWLKFGRNFFTRYDYEEVDSDAANKMIAELQTAMLDPSFVGKKFSSGDKTYEVAIADNFAYTDPVDGSVSKNQGLRIIFSDGSRLIFRLSGTGSAGATVRLYIDSYEKDPQKIYQDPQVNTAAAAFSSLKVMLAPLVDIALKVSQLQEKTGRTGPTVIT
;
A
#
# COMPACT_ATOMS: atom_id res chain seq x y z
N MET A 1 -20.81 13.39 -36.03
CA MET A 1 -21.14 14.15 -34.81
C MET A 1 -19.96 15.05 -34.48
N SER A 2 -20.18 16.25 -33.96
CA SER A 2 -19.12 17.24 -33.73
C SER A 2 -18.39 17.01 -32.40
N PHE A 3 -17.12 16.60 -32.47
CA PHE A 3 -16.21 16.70 -31.32
C PHE A 3 -15.75 18.15 -31.16
N GLN A 4 -16.33 18.90 -30.23
CA GLN A 4 -15.70 20.11 -29.72
C GLN A 4 -14.61 19.69 -28.73
N ALA A 5 -13.35 19.76 -29.14
CA ALA A 5 -12.23 19.61 -28.23
C ALA A 5 -12.17 20.83 -27.31
N SER A 6 -12.46 20.62 -26.02
CA SER A 6 -12.30 21.66 -25.01
C SER A 6 -10.81 21.85 -24.69
N SER A 7 -10.21 22.93 -25.20
CA SER A 7 -8.84 23.31 -24.85
C SER A 7 -8.77 23.80 -23.40
N GLN A 8 -8.60 22.87 -22.46
CA GLN A 8 -8.05 23.21 -21.15
C GLN A 8 -6.62 23.74 -21.34
N PRO A 9 -6.15 24.71 -20.54
CA PRO A 9 -4.73 25.02 -20.50
C PRO A 9 -3.98 23.76 -20.05
N LEU A 10 -2.87 23.42 -20.71
CA LEU A 10 -1.95 22.43 -20.14
C LEU A 10 -1.44 22.99 -18.81
N ASP A 11 -1.47 22.13 -17.79
CA ASP A 11 -0.70 22.33 -16.58
C ASP A 11 0.80 22.51 -16.93
N GLU A 12 1.41 23.55 -16.35
CA GLU A 12 2.77 23.98 -16.69
C GLU A 12 3.81 22.96 -16.21
N GLU A 13 3.55 22.26 -15.09
CA GLU A 13 4.37 21.15 -14.60
C GLU A 13 4.36 19.98 -15.60
N THR A 14 3.18 19.62 -16.13
CA THR A 14 3.02 18.60 -17.18
C THR A 14 3.73 18.98 -18.49
N PHE A 15 3.78 20.26 -18.88
CA PHE A 15 4.52 20.71 -20.06
C PHE A 15 6.04 20.53 -19.87
N TYR A 16 6.60 21.04 -18.78
CA TYR A 16 8.03 20.95 -18.51
C TYR A 16 8.50 19.50 -18.29
N LEU A 17 7.67 18.64 -17.71
CA LEU A 17 7.96 17.21 -17.58
C LEU A 17 8.13 16.51 -18.94
N ARG A 18 7.26 16.81 -19.93
CA ARG A 18 7.39 16.27 -21.30
C ARG A 18 8.63 16.80 -22.02
N CYS A 19 8.94 18.09 -21.88
CA CYS A 19 10.17 18.67 -22.44
C CYS A 19 11.42 18.00 -21.84
N ARG A 20 11.46 17.82 -20.51
CA ARG A 20 12.55 17.15 -19.80
C ARG A 20 12.73 15.70 -20.25
N ALA A 21 11.64 14.96 -20.47
CA ALA A 21 11.68 13.60 -20.99
C ALA A 21 12.29 13.53 -22.40
N ALA A 22 11.79 14.35 -23.33
CA ALA A 22 12.28 14.40 -24.71
C ALA A 22 13.77 14.78 -24.80
N TYR A 23 14.22 15.73 -23.97
CA TYR A 23 15.61 16.18 -23.95
C TYR A 23 16.56 15.13 -23.35
N LEU A 24 16.19 14.52 -22.22
CA LEU A 24 17.01 13.48 -21.58
C LEU A 24 16.99 12.14 -22.32
N ALA A 25 16.04 11.92 -23.23
CA ALA A 25 16.08 10.81 -24.17
C ALA A 25 17.18 10.94 -25.25
N LEU A 26 17.72 12.15 -25.49
CA LEU A 26 18.84 12.40 -26.41
C LEU A 26 20.15 12.76 -25.69
N PHE A 27 20.08 13.44 -24.53
CA PHE A 27 21.24 13.96 -23.80
C PHE A 27 21.34 13.38 -22.38
N LYS A 28 22.57 13.05 -21.94
CA LYS A 28 22.83 12.44 -20.62
C LYS A 28 22.63 13.40 -19.42
N SER A 29 22.41 14.68 -19.69
CA SER A 29 22.15 15.73 -18.72
C SER A 29 21.42 16.89 -19.40
N SER A 30 20.49 17.52 -18.70
CA SER A 30 19.81 18.73 -19.18
C SER A 30 20.74 19.95 -19.26
N LEU A 31 21.92 19.89 -18.63
CA LEU A 31 23.00 20.87 -18.77
C LEU A 31 23.85 20.67 -20.04
N THR A 32 23.51 19.69 -20.89
CA THR A 32 24.20 19.50 -22.18
C THR A 32 23.48 20.30 -23.25
N ASN A 33 24.15 21.29 -23.85
CA ASN A 33 23.55 22.06 -24.94
C ASN A 33 23.42 21.23 -26.23
N ILE A 34 22.39 21.53 -27.01
CA ILE A 34 22.26 21.19 -28.42
C ILE A 34 23.36 21.93 -29.17
N VAL A 35 24.23 21.21 -29.90
CA VAL A 35 25.37 21.77 -30.66
C VAL A 35 25.26 21.53 -32.18
N SER A 36 24.14 20.95 -32.66
CA SER A 36 23.87 20.88 -34.10
C SER A 36 22.38 20.95 -34.46
N LYS A 37 22.12 21.43 -35.67
CA LYS A 37 20.79 21.46 -36.31
C LYS A 37 20.13 20.07 -36.40
N GLN A 38 20.92 19.00 -36.48
CA GLN A 38 20.43 17.62 -36.48
C GLN A 38 19.96 17.20 -35.08
N GLN A 39 20.70 17.58 -34.03
CA GLN A 39 20.27 17.35 -32.65
C GLN A 39 18.98 18.14 -32.32
N LEU A 40 18.88 19.41 -32.76
CA LEU A 40 17.65 20.21 -32.61
C LEU A 40 16.44 19.52 -33.26
N CYS A 41 16.61 18.99 -34.48
CA CYS A 41 15.56 18.22 -35.15
C CYS A 41 15.14 17.00 -34.33
N ARG A 42 16.10 16.20 -33.86
CA ARG A 42 15.80 14.94 -33.17
C ARG A 42 15.15 15.14 -31.80
N VAL A 43 15.54 16.17 -31.06
CA VAL A 43 14.96 16.45 -29.74
C VAL A 43 13.54 17.04 -29.85
N LEU A 44 13.26 17.83 -30.89
CA LEU A 44 11.90 18.28 -31.21
C LEU A 44 11.00 17.10 -31.65
N GLN A 45 11.52 16.13 -32.41
CA GLN A 45 10.79 14.89 -32.75
C GLN A 45 10.41 14.09 -31.49
N LEU A 46 11.34 13.92 -30.55
CA LEU A 46 11.07 13.23 -29.28
C LEU A 46 10.04 13.96 -28.41
N ALA A 47 9.87 15.27 -28.59
CA ALA A 47 8.82 16.07 -27.96
C ALA A 47 7.49 16.10 -28.75
N GLY A 48 7.36 15.36 -29.85
CA GLY A 48 6.13 15.36 -30.66
C GLY A 48 5.97 16.61 -31.54
N ARG A 49 7.07 17.13 -32.11
CA ARG A 49 7.06 18.15 -33.18
C ARG A 49 7.80 17.59 -34.39
N ASN A 50 7.31 17.86 -35.60
CA ASN A 50 8.00 17.46 -36.85
C ASN A 50 8.52 18.71 -37.60
N PRO A 51 9.66 19.29 -37.18
CA PRO A 51 10.10 20.61 -37.65
C PRO A 51 10.63 20.55 -39.09
N SER A 52 10.05 21.35 -39.97
CA SER A 52 10.52 21.48 -41.36
C SER A 52 11.96 22.04 -41.43
N LEU A 53 12.67 21.81 -42.54
CA LEU A 53 13.99 22.43 -42.79
C LEU A 53 13.96 23.97 -42.69
N LYS A 54 12.82 24.60 -43.00
CA LYS A 54 12.61 26.05 -42.84
C LYS A 54 12.51 26.44 -41.37
N THR A 55 11.75 25.68 -40.57
CA THR A 55 11.65 25.83 -39.11
C THR A 55 13.02 25.64 -38.44
N LEU A 56 13.77 24.62 -38.83
CA LEU A 56 15.13 24.39 -38.32
C LEU A 56 16.10 25.52 -38.74
N SER A 57 15.92 26.15 -39.90
CA SER A 57 16.71 27.33 -40.31
C SER A 57 16.34 28.62 -39.58
N LYS A 58 15.12 28.73 -39.04
CA LYS A 58 14.65 29.86 -38.22
C LYS A 58 15.35 29.89 -36.86
N TYR A 59 15.55 28.72 -36.24
CA TYR A 59 16.17 28.60 -34.91
C TYR A 59 17.65 28.18 -34.93
N TRP A 60 18.15 27.64 -36.03
CA TRP A 60 19.57 27.32 -36.21
C TRP A 60 20.17 28.12 -37.38
N THR A 61 20.70 29.30 -37.04
CA THR A 61 21.32 30.25 -37.98
C THR A 61 22.84 30.08 -38.01
N PRO A 62 23.58 30.68 -38.97
CA PRO A 62 25.05 30.63 -38.99
C PRO A 62 25.74 31.27 -37.77
N ALA A 63 25.03 32.07 -36.97
CA ALA A 63 25.52 32.65 -35.72
C ALA A 63 25.16 31.81 -34.48
N THR A 64 24.35 30.76 -34.63
CA THR A 64 23.92 29.88 -33.53
C THR A 64 25.00 28.84 -33.22
N SER A 65 25.75 29.03 -32.13
CA SER A 65 26.80 28.11 -31.68
C SER A 65 26.27 26.92 -30.87
N SER A 66 25.29 27.15 -29.98
CA SER A 66 24.59 26.12 -29.23
C SER A 66 23.25 26.64 -28.70
N LEU A 67 22.33 25.73 -28.35
CA LEU A 67 21.06 26.03 -27.66
C LEU A 67 20.96 25.18 -26.39
N ASN A 68 20.47 25.74 -25.29
CA ASN A 68 20.29 25.06 -24.00
C ASN A 68 18.89 24.44 -23.84
N PHE A 69 18.59 23.86 -22.68
CA PHE A 69 17.29 23.24 -22.38
C PHE A 69 16.12 24.23 -22.36
N ASP A 70 16.33 25.43 -21.82
CA ASP A 70 15.30 26.46 -21.73
C ASP A 70 15.02 27.08 -23.11
N ASP A 71 16.07 27.30 -23.93
CA ASP A 71 15.92 27.66 -25.35
C ASP A 71 15.04 26.65 -26.10
N PHE A 72 15.26 25.35 -25.86
CA PHE A 72 14.47 24.26 -26.44
C PHE A 72 13.01 24.28 -25.94
N CYS A 73 12.77 24.55 -24.67
CA CYS A 73 11.43 24.70 -24.11
C CYS A 73 10.68 25.89 -24.74
N GLU A 74 11.33 27.03 -24.94
CA GLU A 74 10.72 28.19 -25.59
C GLU A 74 10.46 27.94 -27.09
N ILE A 75 11.35 27.23 -27.80
CA ILE A 75 11.07 26.77 -29.18
C ILE A 75 9.81 25.88 -29.22
N LEU A 76 9.60 25.01 -28.22
CA LEU A 76 8.41 24.16 -28.09
C LEU A 76 7.12 24.90 -27.73
N LYS A 77 7.21 26.04 -27.03
CA LYS A 77 6.07 26.95 -26.79
C LYS A 77 5.71 27.76 -28.03
N LEU A 78 6.70 28.14 -28.84
CA LEU A 78 6.53 28.96 -30.05
C LEU A 78 6.06 28.14 -31.27
N GLU A 79 6.58 26.93 -31.47
CA GLU A 79 6.18 26.04 -32.56
C GLU A 79 5.00 25.15 -32.13
N LYS A 80 3.82 25.48 -32.66
CA LYS A 80 2.56 24.78 -32.36
C LYS A 80 2.53 23.35 -32.92
N GLU A 81 1.58 22.57 -32.42
CA GLU A 81 1.29 21.23 -32.92
C GLU A 81 0.67 21.33 -34.33
N ALA A 82 0.91 20.35 -35.20
CA ALA A 82 0.45 20.38 -36.58
C ALA A 82 -1.08 20.35 -36.65
N ASP A 83 -1.69 21.32 -37.34
CA ASP A 83 -3.14 21.39 -37.47
C ASP A 83 -3.68 20.43 -38.55
N GLN A 84 -5.01 20.26 -38.60
CA GLN A 84 -5.64 19.39 -39.60
C GLN A 84 -5.36 19.83 -41.05
N ASN A 85 -5.15 21.13 -41.31
CA ASN A 85 -4.89 21.66 -42.64
C ASN A 85 -3.46 21.33 -43.12
N GLU A 86 -2.48 21.35 -42.22
CA GLU A 86 -1.11 20.95 -42.50
C GLU A 86 -0.99 19.42 -42.65
N LEU A 87 -1.67 18.64 -41.81
CA LEU A 87 -1.80 17.19 -42.00
C LEU A 87 -2.47 16.84 -43.33
N LEU A 88 -3.50 17.59 -43.74
CA LEU A 88 -4.17 17.42 -45.04
C LEU A 88 -3.26 17.78 -46.23
N ARG A 89 -2.35 18.76 -46.08
CA ARG A 89 -1.32 19.04 -47.09
C ARG A 89 -0.29 17.92 -47.20
N ILE A 90 0.16 17.36 -46.07
CA ILE A 90 1.16 16.28 -46.06
C ILE A 90 0.54 15.02 -46.70
N PHE A 91 -0.70 14.67 -46.36
CA PHE A 91 -1.43 13.57 -47.00
C PHE A 91 -1.49 13.74 -48.52
N LYS A 92 -1.94 14.90 -49.01
CA LYS A 92 -1.98 15.25 -50.44
C LYS A 92 -0.60 15.46 -51.11
N GLY A 93 0.49 15.37 -50.35
CA GLY A 93 1.86 15.33 -50.86
C GLY A 93 2.45 13.92 -50.93
N MET A 94 1.80 12.94 -50.28
CA MET A 94 2.17 11.51 -50.28
C MET A 94 1.24 10.69 -51.17
N ASP A 95 -0.05 11.04 -51.24
CA ASP A 95 -0.97 10.63 -52.30
C ASP A 95 -0.54 11.29 -53.62
N VAL A 96 0.37 10.62 -54.34
CA VAL A 96 0.95 11.11 -55.60
C VAL A 96 0.04 10.78 -56.78
N ASN A 97 -0.79 9.74 -56.65
CA ASN A 97 -1.71 9.29 -57.69
C ASN A 97 -3.05 10.07 -57.68
N GLY A 98 -3.47 10.58 -56.52
CA GLY A 98 -4.67 11.41 -56.32
C GLY A 98 -5.96 10.64 -56.02
N ASP A 99 -5.89 9.36 -55.65
CA ASP A 99 -7.10 8.55 -55.35
C ASP A 99 -7.69 8.77 -53.94
N GLY A 100 -7.03 9.58 -53.11
CA GLY A 100 -7.48 9.92 -51.76
C GLY A 100 -7.00 8.95 -50.67
N PHE A 101 -6.05 8.08 -50.98
CA PHE A 101 -5.43 7.12 -50.07
C PHE A 101 -3.89 7.16 -50.22
N ILE A 102 -3.17 6.60 -49.26
CA ILE A 102 -1.72 6.34 -49.40
C ILE A 102 -1.51 4.83 -49.52
N SER A 103 -0.99 4.38 -50.66
CA SER A 103 -0.59 2.98 -50.86
C SER A 103 0.76 2.67 -50.20
N HIS A 104 1.05 1.38 -49.97
CA HIS A 104 2.34 0.93 -49.39
C HIS A 104 3.55 1.48 -50.16
N SER A 105 3.52 1.44 -51.50
CA SER A 105 4.59 1.97 -52.37
C SER A 105 4.71 3.49 -52.34
N GLU A 106 3.65 4.23 -52.03
CA GLU A 106 3.70 5.68 -51.86
C GLU A 106 4.27 6.06 -50.49
N LEU A 107 3.89 5.34 -49.43
CA LEU A 107 4.48 5.50 -48.10
C LEU A 107 5.97 5.15 -48.11
N GLU A 108 6.35 4.03 -48.70
CA GLU A 108 7.75 3.59 -48.88
C GLU A 108 8.58 4.65 -49.60
N LYS A 109 8.04 5.21 -50.69
CA LYS A 109 8.71 6.24 -51.50
C LYS A 109 8.79 7.58 -50.77
N ALA A 110 7.77 7.97 -50.01
CA ALA A 110 7.79 9.17 -49.20
C ALA A 110 8.85 9.09 -48.08
N LEU A 111 8.87 7.99 -47.32
CA LEU A 111 9.82 7.77 -46.23
C LEU A 111 11.26 7.60 -46.75
N SER A 112 11.46 6.92 -47.88
CA SER A 112 12.78 6.73 -48.51
C SER A 112 13.42 8.01 -49.07
N THR A 113 12.67 9.12 -49.17
CA THR A 113 13.12 10.37 -49.82
C THR A 113 13.62 11.43 -48.82
N SER A 114 13.53 11.22 -47.50
CA SER A 114 14.01 12.19 -46.50
C SER A 114 14.39 11.58 -45.14
N GLY A 115 15.59 11.00 -45.05
CA GLY A 115 16.16 10.52 -43.78
C GLY A 115 17.24 9.46 -43.96
N GLU A 116 17.54 8.76 -42.87
CA GLU A 116 18.11 7.41 -42.96
C GLU A 116 17.05 6.48 -43.56
N LYS A 117 17.48 5.52 -44.39
CA LYS A 117 16.55 4.59 -45.07
C LYS A 117 16.14 3.47 -44.11
N MET A 118 14.86 3.47 -43.73
CA MET A 118 14.22 2.32 -43.08
C MET A 118 14.20 1.11 -44.02
N THR A 119 14.13 -0.09 -43.45
CA THR A 119 14.01 -1.33 -44.22
C THR A 119 12.56 -1.61 -44.62
N VAL A 120 12.34 -2.51 -45.59
CA VAL A 120 11.00 -2.87 -46.07
C VAL A 120 10.16 -3.47 -44.93
N GLU A 121 10.80 -4.27 -44.08
CA GLU A 121 10.19 -4.92 -42.92
C GLU A 121 9.75 -3.90 -41.84
N GLU A 122 10.48 -2.80 -41.67
CA GLU A 122 10.09 -1.70 -40.76
C GLU A 122 8.89 -0.92 -41.31
N ILE A 123 8.85 -0.69 -42.63
CA ILE A 123 7.75 -0.01 -43.32
C ILE A 123 6.48 -0.87 -43.27
N GLU A 124 6.59 -2.17 -43.56
CA GLU A 124 5.47 -3.13 -43.51
C GLU A 124 4.93 -3.28 -42.07
N ALA A 125 5.80 -3.28 -41.05
CA ALA A 125 5.40 -3.31 -39.65
C ALA A 125 4.62 -2.04 -39.23
N ILE A 126 5.02 -0.86 -39.70
CA ILE A 126 4.29 0.40 -39.45
C ILE A 126 2.97 0.43 -40.22
N PHE A 127 2.97 0.00 -41.48
CA PHE A 127 1.76 -0.09 -42.31
C PHE A 127 0.72 -1.00 -41.66
N SER A 128 1.12 -2.18 -41.16
CA SER A 128 0.25 -3.14 -40.48
C SER A 128 -0.32 -2.67 -39.13
N ILE A 129 0.25 -1.60 -38.55
CA ILE A 129 -0.27 -0.93 -37.34
C ILE A 129 -1.18 0.24 -37.69
N ALA A 130 -0.95 0.90 -38.83
CA ALA A 130 -1.70 2.07 -39.28
C ALA A 130 -2.99 1.69 -40.04
N ASP A 131 -2.94 0.65 -40.87
CA ASP A 131 -4.08 0.06 -41.59
C ASP A 131 -4.98 -0.69 -40.60
N ALA A 132 -5.93 0.05 -40.01
CA ALA A 132 -6.81 -0.44 -38.97
C ALA A 132 -7.98 -1.24 -39.55
N ASN A 133 -8.35 -0.96 -40.81
CA ASN A 133 -9.48 -1.57 -41.50
C ASN A 133 -9.09 -2.85 -42.29
N LYS A 134 -7.82 -2.95 -42.70
CA LYS A 134 -7.16 -4.03 -43.46
C LYS A 134 -7.50 -4.09 -44.95
N ASP A 135 -7.67 -2.94 -45.61
CA ASP A 135 -7.85 -2.84 -47.06
C ASP A 135 -6.53 -2.78 -47.87
N GLY A 136 -5.37 -2.63 -47.19
CA GLY A 136 -4.07 -2.54 -47.85
C GLY A 136 -3.69 -1.12 -48.32
N LYS A 137 -4.45 -0.11 -47.90
CA LYS A 137 -4.18 1.32 -48.07
C LYS A 137 -4.23 2.01 -46.70
N LEU A 138 -3.96 3.32 -46.67
CA LEU A 138 -4.22 4.18 -45.51
C LEU A 138 -5.17 5.30 -45.92
N ASP A 139 -6.34 5.36 -45.29
CA ASP A 139 -7.25 6.51 -45.42
C ASP A 139 -6.68 7.76 -44.69
N TYR A 140 -7.22 8.95 -44.97
CA TYR A 140 -6.75 10.20 -44.36
C TYR A 140 -6.84 10.21 -42.82
N ALA A 141 -7.85 9.56 -42.24
CA ALA A 141 -8.02 9.44 -40.81
C ALA A 141 -7.11 8.35 -40.20
N GLU A 142 -6.79 7.28 -40.93
CA GLU A 142 -5.76 6.28 -40.56
C GLU A 142 -4.37 6.89 -40.57
N PHE A 143 -4.03 7.65 -41.61
CA PHE A 143 -2.80 8.42 -41.70
C PHE A 143 -2.67 9.45 -40.55
N CYS A 144 -3.75 10.18 -40.24
CA CYS A 144 -3.76 11.07 -39.08
C CYS A 144 -3.60 10.32 -37.75
N ARG A 145 -4.27 9.17 -37.57
CA ARG A 145 -4.09 8.30 -36.39
C ARG A 145 -2.64 7.81 -36.27
N MET A 146 -2.03 7.37 -37.36
CA MET A 146 -0.64 6.91 -37.40
C MET A 146 0.34 8.01 -36.95
N LEU A 147 0.21 9.23 -37.49
CA LEU A 147 1.10 10.34 -37.13
C LEU A 147 0.93 10.78 -35.68
N VAL A 148 -0.32 10.90 -35.19
CA VAL A 148 -0.60 11.25 -33.78
C VAL A 148 -0.08 10.17 -32.84
N THR A 149 -0.41 8.89 -33.10
CA THR A 149 0.04 7.75 -32.29
C THR A 149 1.57 7.66 -32.27
N THR A 150 2.26 7.99 -33.37
CA THR A 150 3.73 8.01 -33.42
C THR A 150 4.31 9.12 -32.55
N ALA A 151 3.74 10.33 -32.59
CA ALA A 151 4.16 11.44 -31.74
C ALA A 151 3.91 11.16 -30.24
N GLU A 152 2.72 10.64 -29.90
CA GLU A 152 2.37 10.21 -28.54
C GLU A 152 3.29 9.09 -28.04
N ARG A 153 3.62 8.11 -28.90
CA ARG A 153 4.54 7.01 -28.56
C ARG A 153 5.97 7.51 -28.35
N CYS A 154 6.47 8.43 -29.16
CA CYS A 154 7.78 9.06 -28.91
C CYS A 154 7.82 9.82 -27.57
N GLN A 155 6.74 10.54 -27.22
CA GLN A 155 6.61 11.17 -25.90
C GLN A 155 6.57 10.12 -24.76
N SER A 156 5.81 9.02 -24.92
CA SER A 156 5.71 7.95 -23.90
C SER A 156 7.03 7.21 -23.70
N GLU A 157 7.69 6.77 -24.78
CA GLU A 157 8.99 6.07 -24.70
C GLU A 157 10.13 6.96 -24.19
N ALA A 158 10.01 8.29 -24.29
CA ALA A 158 10.91 9.25 -23.66
C ALA A 158 10.60 9.43 -22.16
N LEU A 159 9.31 9.49 -21.79
CA LEU A 159 8.85 9.63 -20.41
C LEU A 159 9.18 8.36 -19.60
N GLU A 160 8.88 7.17 -20.12
CA GLU A 160 9.22 5.88 -19.52
C GLU A 160 10.73 5.73 -19.28
N ARG A 161 11.58 6.20 -20.22
CA ARG A 161 13.04 6.24 -20.02
C ARG A 161 13.46 7.19 -18.90
N LEU A 162 12.82 8.35 -18.76
CA LEU A 162 13.08 9.29 -17.65
C LEU A 162 12.60 8.73 -16.30
N GLU A 163 11.49 7.99 -16.28
CA GLU A 163 10.97 7.37 -15.07
C GLU A 163 11.81 6.17 -14.60
N ALA A 164 12.40 5.43 -15.56
CA ALA A 164 13.22 4.24 -15.30
C ALA A 164 14.63 4.52 -14.73
N ASP A 165 15.23 5.69 -14.98
CA ASP A 165 16.56 6.05 -14.42
C ASP A 165 16.47 6.99 -13.20
N PRO A 166 16.67 6.48 -11.97
CA PRO A 166 16.65 7.28 -10.76
C PRO A 166 17.85 8.23 -10.59
N LYS A 167 18.86 8.23 -11.48
CA LYS A 167 19.86 9.30 -11.58
C LYS A 167 19.35 10.48 -12.40
N MET A 168 18.79 10.25 -13.59
CA MET A 168 18.24 11.34 -14.43
C MET A 168 17.08 12.06 -13.76
N ARG A 169 16.27 11.35 -12.96
CA ARG A 169 15.21 11.93 -12.13
C ARG A 169 15.73 12.91 -11.05
N ARG A 170 17.01 12.84 -10.66
CA ARG A 170 17.65 13.64 -9.58
C ARG A 170 18.61 14.75 -10.04
N GLN A 171 18.76 15.00 -11.34
CA GLN A 171 19.59 16.12 -11.80
C GLN A 171 18.88 17.45 -11.53
N ASN A 172 19.58 18.38 -10.86
CA ASN A 172 19.13 19.76 -10.65
C ASN A 172 19.37 20.60 -11.91
N PHE A 173 18.57 21.65 -12.09
CA PHE A 173 18.72 22.65 -13.14
C PHE A 173 19.39 23.92 -12.58
N GLY A 174 20.16 24.60 -13.43
CA GLY A 174 20.85 25.85 -13.12
C GLY A 174 21.97 26.11 -14.13
N SER A 175 21.94 27.27 -14.79
CA SER A 175 22.90 27.64 -15.83
C SER A 175 24.29 27.95 -15.27
N GLN A 176 25.33 27.26 -15.73
CA GLN A 176 26.70 27.76 -15.61
C GLN A 176 26.96 28.78 -16.72
N ILE A 177 27.39 29.98 -16.33
CA ILE A 177 27.99 30.96 -17.24
C ILE A 177 29.50 30.91 -16.99
N ASP A 178 30.26 30.42 -17.97
CA ASP A 178 31.71 30.33 -17.88
C ASP A 178 32.39 31.71 -17.99
N GLY A 179 33.31 31.99 -17.06
CA GLY A 179 34.08 33.23 -17.01
C GLY A 179 35.55 32.96 -16.68
N HIS A 180 36.32 32.53 -17.66
CA HIS A 180 37.75 32.23 -17.49
C HIS A 180 38.62 33.48 -17.71
N PRO A 181 39.74 33.61 -16.95
CA PRO A 181 41.00 33.22 -17.58
C PRO A 181 42.01 32.47 -16.67
N LYS A 182 42.84 31.66 -17.34
CA LYS A 182 44.31 31.43 -17.21
C LYS A 182 45.02 31.94 -15.93
N SER A 183 46.01 31.22 -15.34
CA SER A 183 46.90 30.18 -15.91
C SER A 183 47.51 29.22 -14.86
N SER A 184 48.15 28.14 -15.37
CA SER A 184 49.39 27.49 -14.85
C SER A 184 49.42 26.89 -13.41
N THR A 185 49.93 25.67 -13.14
CA THR A 185 50.56 24.65 -14.01
C THR A 185 50.61 23.26 -13.33
N SER A 186 50.69 22.21 -14.16
CA SER A 186 51.36 20.90 -13.91
C SER A 186 51.10 20.10 -12.61
N SER A 187 50.40 18.98 -12.79
CA SER A 187 50.61 17.65 -12.15
C SER A 187 52.09 17.17 -12.27
N PRO A 188 52.57 16.04 -11.67
CA PRO A 188 51.78 14.88 -11.21
C PRO A 188 52.30 14.09 -9.96
N ALA A 189 51.64 12.93 -9.73
CA ALA A 189 52.19 11.67 -9.20
C ALA A 189 52.35 11.45 -7.67
N SER A 190 51.39 10.69 -7.14
CA SER A 190 51.54 9.42 -6.38
C SER A 190 52.90 8.68 -6.49
N PRO A 191 53.30 7.75 -5.56
CA PRO A 191 52.38 6.83 -4.85
C PRO A 191 52.76 6.29 -3.43
N SER A 192 51.77 5.61 -2.81
CA SER A 192 51.89 4.37 -2.01
C SER A 192 52.58 4.27 -0.62
N ALA A 193 52.11 3.26 0.12
CA ALA A 193 52.77 2.41 1.12
C ALA A 193 52.82 2.84 2.62
N VAL A 194 51.86 2.27 3.37
CA VAL A 194 52.06 1.37 4.54
C VAL A 194 53.31 1.54 5.42
N ALA A 195 53.11 1.84 6.70
CA ALA A 195 53.91 1.30 7.83
C ALA A 195 53.12 1.30 9.15
N THR A 196 53.36 0.31 10.01
CA THR A 196 52.88 0.22 11.41
C THR A 196 54.06 0.25 12.38
N ALA A 197 53.96 0.98 13.51
CA ALA A 197 54.78 0.83 14.73
C ALA A 197 54.54 2.00 15.74
N THR A 198 54.82 1.95 17.05
CA THR A 198 54.47 0.98 18.11
C THR A 198 54.55 1.70 19.49
N THR A 199 53.77 1.27 20.49
CA THR A 199 53.98 1.35 21.97
C THR A 199 54.86 2.45 22.63
N THR A 200 54.35 3.02 23.73
CA THR A 200 54.98 2.86 25.07
C THR A 200 53.97 3.12 26.22
N THR A 201 54.38 2.88 27.48
CA THR A 201 53.50 2.60 28.64
C THR A 201 53.95 3.34 29.91
N THR A 202 53.05 3.73 30.81
CA THR A 202 53.37 3.94 32.25
C THR A 202 52.14 3.84 33.19
N THR A 203 52.37 3.85 34.50
CA THR A 203 51.55 3.17 35.54
C THR A 203 50.77 4.07 36.53
N LEU A 204 49.68 3.50 37.08
CA LEU A 204 49.15 3.49 38.48
C LEU A 204 49.88 4.30 39.59
N PRO A 205 49.18 4.79 40.67
CA PRO A 205 48.35 3.94 41.57
C PRO A 205 47.10 4.57 42.28
N GLN A 206 46.52 3.80 43.21
CA GLN A 206 45.36 4.01 44.13
C GLN A 206 45.82 3.73 45.60
N PRO A 207 44.99 3.59 46.69
CA PRO A 207 43.52 3.71 46.94
C PRO A 207 43.25 4.84 48.00
N PRO A 208 42.57 4.74 49.19
CA PRO A 208 41.44 3.91 49.73
C PRO A 208 40.35 4.67 50.56
N SER A 209 39.35 3.93 51.10
CA SER A 209 38.59 4.16 52.38
C SER A 209 37.60 5.36 52.52
N GLU A 210 36.49 5.32 53.28
CA GLU A 210 35.75 4.23 53.96
C GLU A 210 34.28 4.62 54.38
N SER A 211 33.46 3.60 54.70
CA SER A 211 32.25 3.64 55.59
C SER A 211 30.96 4.36 55.09
N GLN A 212 29.74 4.19 55.67
CA GLN A 212 28.97 3.03 56.17
C GLN A 212 27.44 3.40 56.20
N ARG A 213 26.56 2.44 56.54
CA ARG A 213 25.09 2.57 56.76
C ARG A 213 24.78 3.05 58.23
N PRO A 214 23.54 3.37 58.70
CA PRO A 214 22.25 2.70 58.37
C PRO A 214 20.94 3.55 58.44
N ASP A 215 19.83 2.84 58.60
CA ASP A 215 18.41 3.17 58.46
C ASP A 215 17.78 4.04 59.58
N SER A 216 16.57 4.54 59.35
CA SER A 216 15.50 4.59 60.38
C SER A 216 14.11 4.89 59.80
N ASP A 217 13.10 4.13 60.23
CA ASP A 217 11.67 4.44 60.05
C ASP A 217 11.21 5.57 60.98
N LEU A 218 10.14 6.27 60.60
CA LEU A 218 9.09 6.71 61.54
C LEU A 218 7.77 7.02 60.81
N ALA A 219 6.62 6.86 61.48
CA ALA A 219 5.31 6.78 60.82
C ALA A 219 4.13 7.33 61.66
N LEU A 220 2.95 7.39 61.02
CA LEU A 220 1.59 7.43 61.60
C LEU A 220 1.11 8.71 62.33
N LYS A 221 0.26 9.51 61.65
CA LYS A 221 -1.22 9.54 61.80
C LYS A 221 -1.87 10.49 60.75
N LYS A 222 -3.02 10.23 60.10
CA LYS A 222 -4.43 10.02 60.58
C LYS A 222 -4.97 11.35 61.18
N GLU A 223 -6.06 12.01 60.74
CA GLU A 223 -7.45 11.66 60.35
C GLU A 223 -8.13 12.87 59.61
N SER A 224 -9.36 12.92 59.06
CA SER A 224 -10.35 11.95 58.51
C SER A 224 -11.52 12.72 57.80
N ARG A 225 -12.52 11.99 57.24
CA ARG A 225 -13.91 12.41 56.86
C ARG A 225 -14.19 13.18 55.54
N THR A 226 -14.81 12.43 54.61
CA THR A 226 -15.87 12.85 53.66
C THR A 226 -17.27 12.75 54.37
N PRO A 227 -18.49 12.81 53.76
CA PRO A 227 -18.90 12.94 52.33
C PRO A 227 -20.17 13.79 51.96
N SER A 228 -20.32 14.14 50.67
CA SER A 228 -21.60 14.21 49.90
C SER A 228 -21.29 14.37 48.40
N ARG A 229 -21.84 13.68 47.37
CA ARG A 229 -23.20 13.20 46.95
C ARG A 229 -24.12 14.35 46.45
N VAL A 230 -24.73 14.34 45.24
CA VAL A 230 -24.75 13.41 44.07
C VAL A 230 -25.01 14.17 42.73
N SER A 231 -24.68 13.53 41.60
CA SER A 231 -25.28 13.65 40.24
C SER A 231 -24.58 14.60 39.24
N SER A 232 -24.67 14.39 37.91
CA SER A 232 -25.38 13.34 37.12
C SER A 232 -24.50 12.77 36.00
N ALA A 233 -24.78 11.56 35.53
CA ALA A 233 -23.96 10.88 34.52
C ALA A 233 -24.12 11.44 33.09
N ARG A 234 -23.02 11.42 32.32
CA ARG A 234 -23.05 11.39 30.85
C ARG A 234 -22.01 10.39 30.35
N SER A 235 -22.38 9.56 29.38
CA SER A 235 -21.57 8.42 28.94
C SER A 235 -20.23 8.88 28.34
N ARG A 236 -19.11 8.36 28.88
CA ARG A 236 -17.79 8.51 28.27
C ARG A 236 -17.62 7.44 27.19
N ARG A 237 -17.82 7.81 25.92
CA ARG A 237 -17.17 7.07 24.82
C ARG A 237 -15.65 7.23 24.99
N SER A 238 -14.93 6.11 25.01
CA SER A 238 -13.46 6.11 24.97
C SER A 238 -12.99 6.39 23.54
N SER A 239 -12.88 7.66 23.17
CA SER A 239 -12.30 8.08 21.90
C SER A 239 -10.79 7.85 21.90
N LEU A 240 -10.36 6.75 21.28
CA LEU A 240 -8.95 6.59 20.87
C LEU A 240 -8.65 7.63 19.79
N SER A 241 -7.46 8.24 19.82
CA SER A 241 -7.16 9.45 19.05
C SER A 241 -6.88 9.16 17.57
N SER A 242 -7.55 9.90 16.67
CA SER A 242 -7.35 9.84 15.22
C SER A 242 -5.93 10.26 14.81
N ASN A 243 -5.49 9.86 13.61
CA ASN A 243 -4.20 10.28 13.04
C ASN A 243 -4.33 11.48 12.10
N THR A 244 -5.54 11.99 11.94
CA THR A 244 -5.86 13.23 11.23
C THR A 244 -6.62 14.18 12.12
N VAL A 245 -6.49 15.47 11.83
CA VAL A 245 -7.28 16.53 12.44
C VAL A 245 -8.21 17.10 11.37
N THR A 246 -9.51 16.77 11.48
CA THR A 246 -10.56 17.30 10.61
C THR A 246 -11.26 18.46 11.30
N MET A 247 -11.25 19.61 10.63
CA MET A 247 -11.73 20.88 11.16
C MET A 247 -12.86 21.40 10.28
N ALA A 248 -14.07 21.43 10.85
CA ALA A 248 -15.29 21.86 10.17
C ALA A 248 -15.20 23.31 9.68
N ALA A 249 -15.91 23.62 8.60
CA ALA A 249 -16.01 24.97 8.06
C ALA A 249 -16.48 25.98 9.12
N SER A 250 -15.86 27.17 9.14
CA SER A 250 -16.02 28.21 10.18
C SER A 250 -17.48 28.66 10.42
N SER A 251 -18.38 28.45 9.46
CA SER A 251 -19.82 28.74 9.58
C SER A 251 -20.63 27.77 10.45
N THR A 252 -20.05 26.62 10.87
CA THR A 252 -20.83 25.51 11.46
C THR A 252 -20.58 25.23 12.95
N LYS A 253 -19.63 25.90 13.60
CA LYS A 253 -19.41 25.82 15.06
C LYS A 253 -19.46 27.19 15.73
N ALA A 254 -20.63 27.52 16.28
CA ALA A 254 -20.77 28.62 17.23
C ALA A 254 -20.30 28.21 18.64
N SER A 255 -18.99 27.95 18.78
CA SER A 255 -18.34 27.65 20.06
C SER A 255 -17.60 28.87 20.61
N GLY A 256 -17.84 29.23 21.87
CA GLY A 256 -16.89 30.04 22.64
C GLY A 256 -16.60 31.46 22.12
N LYS A 257 -17.61 32.25 21.70
CA LYS A 257 -17.40 33.70 21.51
C LYS A 257 -16.90 34.35 22.81
N THR A 258 -15.63 34.71 22.85
CA THR A 258 -15.04 35.59 23.87
C THR A 258 -15.63 36.99 23.66
N LEU A 259 -16.77 37.25 24.31
CA LEU A 259 -17.52 38.48 24.13
C LEU A 259 -16.75 39.70 24.65
N GLU A 260 -16.66 40.70 23.78
CA GLU A 260 -16.15 42.04 24.08
C GLU A 260 -16.85 42.60 25.33
N PRO A 261 -16.12 43.23 26.29
CA PRO A 261 -16.74 43.79 27.48
C PRO A 261 -17.78 44.85 27.14
N ALA A 262 -19.00 44.72 27.67
CA ALA A 262 -20.14 45.62 27.36
C ALA A 262 -19.95 47.09 27.80
N ALA A 263 -18.81 47.43 28.40
CA ALA A 263 -18.40 48.77 28.79
C ALA A 263 -16.94 49.06 28.39
N LEU A 264 -16.42 48.43 27.33
CA LEU A 264 -15.01 48.55 26.91
C LEU A 264 -14.54 50.01 26.69
N GLN A 265 -15.44 50.88 26.22
CA GLN A 265 -15.18 52.32 26.06
C GLN A 265 -14.94 53.09 27.38
N ALA A 266 -15.30 52.50 28.53
CA ALA A 266 -15.02 53.06 29.86
C ALA A 266 -13.76 52.44 30.51
N TRP A 267 -13.16 51.43 29.89
CA TRP A 267 -11.89 50.85 30.35
C TRP A 267 -10.73 51.71 29.86
N GLN A 268 -9.63 51.70 30.62
CA GLN A 268 -8.41 52.38 30.20
C GLN A 268 -7.78 51.63 29.03
N HIS A 269 -7.28 52.35 28.03
CA HIS A 269 -6.72 51.79 26.80
C HIS A 269 -5.27 52.23 26.61
N GLY A 270 -4.44 51.32 26.12
CA GLY A 270 -3.18 51.63 25.44
C GLY A 270 -3.06 50.73 24.22
N ALA A 271 -2.51 51.26 23.13
CA ALA A 271 -2.20 50.52 21.92
C ALA A 271 -0.70 50.59 21.62
N VAL A 272 -0.20 49.65 20.82
CA VAL A 272 1.11 49.74 20.14
C VAL A 272 1.03 49.14 18.74
N ARG A 273 1.79 49.71 17.80
CA ARG A 273 1.94 49.22 16.43
C ARG A 273 3.21 48.37 16.28
N GLY A 274 3.28 47.57 15.20
CA GLY A 274 4.46 46.77 14.84
C GLY A 274 4.30 46.05 13.50
N CYS A 275 5.30 45.25 13.11
CA CYS A 275 5.30 44.50 11.86
C CYS A 275 5.97 43.11 12.03
N PHE A 276 5.62 42.16 11.16
CA PHE A 276 6.33 40.89 10.99
C PHE A 276 7.26 40.95 9.78
N PHE A 277 8.56 40.78 10.02
CA PHE A 277 9.58 40.75 8.98
C PHE A 277 10.02 39.31 8.69
N LEU A 278 10.39 39.05 7.44
CA LEU A 278 11.05 37.82 7.01
C LEU A 278 12.54 38.11 6.87
N GLU A 279 13.38 37.37 7.59
CA GLU A 279 14.82 37.50 7.44
C GLU A 279 15.32 36.68 6.25
N GLU A 280 16.11 37.29 5.37
CA GLU A 280 16.54 36.64 4.12
C GLU A 280 17.71 35.66 4.31
N GLU A 281 18.56 35.89 5.30
CA GLU A 281 19.82 35.15 5.48
C GLU A 281 19.67 33.84 6.28
N GLU A 282 18.69 33.74 7.19
CA GLU A 282 18.45 32.54 8.02
C GLU A 282 17.06 31.90 7.80
N ASP A 283 17.10 30.69 7.21
CA ASP A 283 16.10 29.59 7.19
C ASP A 283 14.62 29.87 6.85
N GLY A 284 14.25 31.12 6.56
CA GLY A 284 12.86 31.58 6.49
C GLY A 284 12.30 32.00 7.85
N SER A 285 13.18 32.42 8.78
CA SER A 285 12.81 32.90 10.11
C SER A 285 12.01 34.21 10.05
N ILE A 286 11.20 34.44 11.09
CA ILE A 286 10.29 35.59 11.20
C ILE A 286 10.64 36.38 12.45
N SER A 287 10.92 37.67 12.28
CA SER A 287 11.22 38.61 13.37
C SER A 287 10.06 39.60 13.59
N SER A 288 10.01 40.19 14.78
CA SER A 288 9.06 41.25 15.14
C SER A 288 9.50 41.92 16.44
N LEU A 289 9.14 43.18 16.64
CA LEU A 289 9.33 43.89 17.91
C LEU A 289 8.53 43.21 19.03
N GLN A 290 9.00 43.40 20.27
CA GLN A 290 8.32 42.89 21.46
C GLN A 290 8.03 44.02 22.44
N TYR A 291 7.02 43.83 23.28
CA TYR A 291 6.50 44.92 24.12
C TYR A 291 6.44 44.50 25.57
N ARG A 292 6.83 45.39 26.46
CA ARG A 292 6.67 45.26 27.90
C ARG A 292 5.34 45.88 28.32
N LEU A 293 4.46 45.08 28.91
CA LEU A 293 3.23 45.55 29.55
C LEU A 293 3.45 45.64 31.05
N GLN A 294 3.26 46.83 31.62
CA GLN A 294 3.27 47.07 33.06
C GLN A 294 1.84 47.32 33.56
N LEU A 295 1.43 46.59 34.60
CA LEU A 295 0.14 46.77 35.28
C LEU A 295 0.37 47.15 36.75
N PRO A 296 0.03 48.38 37.19
CA PRO A 296 0.31 48.83 38.55
C PRO A 296 -0.61 48.20 39.61
N ARG A 297 -1.74 47.60 39.20
CA ARG A 297 -2.62 46.80 40.07
C ARG A 297 -3.28 45.66 39.28
N ARG A 298 -3.83 44.66 39.99
CA ARG A 298 -4.67 43.62 39.37
C ARG A 298 -5.83 44.28 38.62
N SER A 299 -6.12 43.80 37.41
CA SER A 299 -7.19 44.29 36.55
C SER A 299 -7.81 43.14 35.76
N SER A 300 -9.10 43.23 35.42
CA SER A 300 -9.58 42.54 34.22
C SER A 300 -8.92 43.20 33.00
N VAL A 301 -8.49 42.39 32.04
CA VAL A 301 -7.77 42.81 30.84
C VAL A 301 -8.41 42.15 29.61
N TYR A 302 -8.54 42.94 28.54
CA TYR A 302 -8.92 42.49 27.22
C TYR A 302 -7.79 42.85 26.26
N LEU A 303 -7.22 41.84 25.60
CA LEU A 303 -6.09 41.96 24.69
C LEU A 303 -6.55 41.61 23.27
N THR A 304 -6.17 42.42 22.30
CA THR A 304 -6.35 42.15 20.87
C THR A 304 -5.02 42.24 20.13
N ILE A 305 -4.87 41.42 19.09
CA ILE A 305 -3.91 41.67 18.00
C ILE A 305 -4.64 41.51 16.66
N GLN A 306 -4.40 42.43 15.74
CA GLN A 306 -5.07 42.48 14.42
C GLN A 306 -4.09 43.02 13.37
N PRO A 307 -4.19 42.59 12.09
CA PRO A 307 -3.47 43.25 11.00
C PRO A 307 -3.84 44.74 10.91
N LEU A 308 -2.86 45.60 10.63
CA LEU A 308 -3.08 47.04 10.44
C LEU A 308 -3.53 47.29 8.99
N SER A 309 -4.61 48.04 8.81
CA SER A 309 -5.12 48.44 7.48
C SER A 309 -4.57 49.81 7.11
N LEU A 310 -3.46 49.82 6.37
CA LEU A 310 -2.82 51.03 5.84
C LEU A 310 -3.71 51.69 4.74
N GLY A 311 -3.70 53.02 4.67
CA GLY A 311 -4.80 53.78 4.10
C GLY A 311 -4.89 53.86 2.56
N HIS A 312 -3.82 53.55 1.83
CA HIS A 312 -3.59 54.17 0.51
C HIS A 312 -3.75 53.30 -0.74
N HIS A 313 -4.33 52.10 -0.63
CA HIS A 313 -4.69 51.28 -1.81
C HIS A 313 -6.00 51.72 -2.52
N THR A 314 -6.14 53.00 -2.82
CA THR A 314 -7.30 53.56 -3.54
C THR A 314 -7.08 53.65 -5.05
N HIS A 315 -7.04 52.51 -5.75
CA HIS A 315 -7.21 52.45 -7.21
C HIS A 315 -7.95 51.19 -7.66
N ASP A 316 -8.97 51.36 -8.51
CA ASP A 316 -9.85 50.29 -9.00
C ASP A 316 -9.14 49.24 -9.88
N LYS A 317 -8.63 48.13 -9.30
CA LYS A 317 -8.40 46.87 -10.06
C LYS A 317 -8.15 45.54 -9.33
N LEU A 318 -8.21 45.42 -7.99
CA LEU A 318 -8.13 44.10 -7.32
C LEU A 318 -9.47 43.65 -6.70
N PRO A 319 -9.99 42.46 -7.05
CA PRO A 319 -11.22 41.94 -6.45
C PRO A 319 -10.94 41.17 -5.14
N SER A 320 -11.24 41.80 -4.00
CA SER A 320 -11.62 41.09 -2.76
C SER A 320 -10.65 39.99 -2.24
N TRP A 321 -9.38 40.32 -2.02
CA TRP A 321 -8.43 39.42 -1.32
C TRP A 321 -8.56 39.44 0.23
N SER A 322 -9.63 40.04 0.77
CA SER A 322 -9.98 40.14 2.21
C SER A 322 -10.43 38.81 2.86
N TRP A 323 -9.76 37.72 2.49
CA TRP A 323 -9.90 36.39 3.09
C TRP A 323 -8.54 35.71 3.32
N MET A 324 -7.43 36.39 3.00
CA MET A 324 -6.06 35.89 3.15
C MET A 324 -5.25 36.69 4.18
N THR A 325 -5.88 37.18 5.25
CA THR A 325 -5.15 37.74 6.39
C THR A 325 -4.13 36.72 6.90
N VAL A 326 -2.90 37.18 7.10
CA VAL A 326 -1.85 36.44 7.83
C VAL A 326 -2.40 36.06 9.21
N ASP A 327 -2.16 34.83 9.68
CA ASP A 327 -2.55 34.45 11.04
C ASP A 327 -1.65 35.16 12.04
N THR A 328 -2.24 35.88 12.99
CA THR A 328 -1.52 36.55 14.07
C THR A 328 -1.92 35.93 15.40
N ALA A 329 -1.04 36.00 16.39
CA ALA A 329 -1.36 35.71 17.78
C ALA A 329 -0.42 36.49 18.70
N LEU A 330 -0.87 36.78 19.92
CA LEU A 330 -0.08 37.41 20.95
C LEU A 330 0.11 36.43 22.10
N PHE A 331 1.36 36.06 22.40
CA PHE A 331 1.71 35.26 23.57
C PHE A 331 2.14 36.19 24.72
N VAL A 332 1.59 35.97 25.92
CA VAL A 332 1.88 36.78 27.10
C VAL A 332 2.67 35.96 28.10
N THR A 333 3.82 36.47 28.52
CA THR A 333 4.67 35.83 29.54
C THR A 333 4.92 36.75 30.73
N SER A 334 5.14 36.19 31.91
CA SER A 334 5.57 36.93 33.10
C SER A 334 7.04 37.34 32.97
N ALA A 335 7.38 38.61 33.21
CA ALA A 335 8.78 39.03 33.23
C ALA A 335 9.48 38.58 34.52
N GLY A 336 10.36 37.58 34.42
CA GLY A 336 11.22 37.11 35.51
C GLY A 336 12.49 37.97 35.67
N GLN A 337 13.37 37.58 36.61
CA GLN A 337 14.70 38.18 36.77
C GLN A 337 15.72 37.59 35.79
N SER A 338 15.50 36.35 35.33
CA SER A 338 16.32 35.67 34.31
C SER A 338 15.50 35.13 33.13
N LYS A 339 16.18 34.75 32.03
CA LYS A 339 15.54 34.25 30.80
C LYS A 339 14.67 33.01 31.04
N ASP A 340 15.05 32.13 31.97
CA ASP A 340 14.39 30.83 32.19
C ASP A 340 13.24 30.88 33.21
N GLU A 341 13.11 31.98 33.97
CA GLU A 341 11.99 32.23 34.89
C GLU A 341 10.70 32.66 34.18
N CYS A 342 10.79 33.11 32.92
CA CYS A 342 9.65 33.62 32.16
C CYS A 342 8.63 32.50 31.87
N ASN A 343 7.41 32.64 32.39
CA ASN A 343 6.35 31.65 32.23
C ASN A 343 5.20 32.16 31.36
N LEU A 344 4.65 31.27 30.53
CA LEU A 344 3.46 31.54 29.73
C LEU A 344 2.26 31.76 30.65
N VAL A 345 1.60 32.91 30.51
CA VAL A 345 0.43 33.30 31.28
C VAL A 345 -0.84 33.03 30.47
N CYS A 346 -0.87 33.52 29.23
CA CYS A 346 -1.97 33.36 28.30
C CYS A 346 -1.51 33.62 26.84
N PHE A 347 -2.40 33.36 25.88
CA PHE A 347 -2.25 33.80 24.50
C PHE A 347 -3.62 34.01 23.85
N THR A 348 -3.68 34.74 22.73
CA THR A 348 -4.91 35.00 21.98
C THR A 348 -5.34 33.78 21.15
N GLU A 349 -5.99 32.82 21.80
CA GLU A 349 -6.44 31.55 21.20
C GLU A 349 -7.74 31.68 20.38
N SER A 350 -8.61 32.62 20.74
CA SER A 350 -9.88 32.91 20.04
C SER A 350 -9.72 33.98 18.95
N ARG A 351 -10.60 33.98 17.94
CA ARG A 351 -10.67 35.03 16.91
C ARG A 351 -12.08 35.61 16.76
N ASP A 352 -12.21 36.94 16.73
CA ASP A 352 -13.40 37.68 16.34
C ASP A 352 -13.12 38.45 15.03
N ARG A 353 -13.70 37.98 13.93
CA ARG A 353 -13.42 38.45 12.56
C ARG A 353 -11.94 38.30 12.22
N GLU A 354 -11.20 39.40 12.17
CA GLU A 354 -9.76 39.46 11.86
C GLU A 354 -8.92 39.73 13.13
N ARG A 355 -9.58 39.95 14.28
CA ARG A 355 -8.95 40.24 15.58
C ARG A 355 -8.75 38.94 16.36
N TYR A 356 -7.52 38.64 16.76
CA TYR A 356 -7.24 37.55 17.70
C TYR A 356 -7.31 38.11 19.11
N VAL A 357 -8.08 37.46 19.99
CA VAL A 357 -8.53 38.05 21.26
C VAL A 357 -8.21 37.18 22.48
N TRP A 358 -7.95 37.82 23.61
CA TRP A 358 -7.91 37.18 24.92
C TRP A 358 -8.58 38.05 25.99
N ARG A 359 -9.20 37.41 26.98
CA ARG A 359 -9.84 38.07 28.13
C ARG A 359 -9.58 37.29 29.41
N GLY A 360 -9.21 37.99 30.48
CA GLY A 360 -9.04 37.41 31.81
C GLY A 360 -8.66 38.44 32.86
N GLU A 361 -8.20 37.99 34.03
CA GLU A 361 -7.49 38.85 34.98
C GLU A 361 -5.99 38.73 34.79
N LEU A 362 -5.27 39.85 34.90
CA LEU A 362 -3.83 39.88 35.13
C LEU A 362 -3.54 40.51 36.49
N ALA A 363 -2.45 40.08 37.13
CA ALA A 363 -2.02 40.59 38.42
C ALA A 363 -1.25 41.91 38.26
N ALA A 364 -0.93 42.56 39.38
CA ALA A 364 0.03 43.66 39.38
C ALA A 364 1.43 43.10 39.00
N GLY A 365 2.12 43.74 38.06
CA GLY A 365 3.46 43.32 37.64
C GLY A 365 3.80 43.63 36.18
N SER A 366 4.94 43.07 35.76
CA SER A 366 5.52 43.21 34.42
C SER A 366 5.29 41.94 33.59
N TYR A 367 4.87 42.13 32.35
CA TYR A 367 4.63 41.10 31.36
C TYR A 367 5.37 41.40 30.06
N TYR A 368 5.73 40.38 29.29
CA TYR A 368 6.20 40.51 27.91
C TYR A 368 5.12 40.02 26.95
N LEU A 369 4.80 40.86 25.98
CA LEU A 369 3.90 40.60 24.86
C LEU A 369 4.75 40.21 23.65
N LEU A 370 4.54 38.99 23.15
CA LEU A 370 5.35 38.35 22.11
C LEU A 370 4.44 38.11 20.87
N PRO A 371 4.55 38.93 19.81
CA PRO A 371 3.80 38.72 18.57
C PRO A 371 4.22 37.42 17.88
N PHE A 372 3.28 36.76 17.21
CA PHE A 372 3.48 35.50 16.49
C PHE A 372 2.68 35.48 15.19
N THR A 373 3.26 34.87 14.15
CA THR A 373 2.54 34.33 12.99
C THR A 373 3.10 32.95 12.65
N SER A 374 2.30 32.07 12.02
CA SER A 374 2.77 30.75 11.58
C SER A 374 3.71 30.78 10.37
N GLY A 375 3.74 31.89 9.63
CA GLY A 375 4.38 31.99 8.31
C GLY A 375 3.60 31.33 7.15
N CYS A 376 2.55 30.54 7.40
CA CYS A 376 1.81 29.80 6.35
C CYS A 376 1.16 30.68 5.26
N ARG A 377 0.99 31.98 5.52
CA ARG A 377 0.45 32.98 4.57
C ARG A 377 1.35 34.21 4.40
N LEU A 378 2.50 34.27 5.08
CA LEU A 378 3.45 35.37 4.94
C LEU A 378 4.25 35.12 3.66
N LYS A 379 4.12 35.99 2.64
CA LYS A 379 4.73 35.77 1.31
C LYS A 379 6.26 35.70 1.43
N ARG A 380 6.84 34.50 1.33
CA ARG A 380 8.30 34.36 1.20
C ARG A 380 8.76 35.04 -0.10
N ARG A 381 9.70 35.97 0.01
CA ARG A 381 10.26 36.74 -1.12
C ARG A 381 10.83 35.79 -2.18
N SER A 382 10.62 36.11 -3.46
CA SER A 382 11.04 35.30 -4.61
C SER A 382 12.54 35.47 -4.96
N GLY A 383 13.40 35.25 -3.96
CA GLY A 383 14.85 35.39 -4.08
C GLY A 383 15.50 34.35 -4.99
N ARG A 384 15.54 34.65 -6.31
CA ARG A 384 16.20 33.92 -7.41
C ARG A 384 15.66 32.52 -7.74
N ALA A 385 15.90 32.12 -9.00
CA ALA A 385 15.64 30.79 -9.58
C ALA A 385 14.16 30.38 -9.75
N ALA A 386 13.34 31.27 -10.31
CA ALA A 386 12.20 30.87 -11.17
C ALA A 386 12.57 31.08 -12.65
N THR A 387 11.86 30.42 -13.56
CA THR A 387 12.14 30.45 -15.01
C THR A 387 11.82 31.81 -15.66
N PRO A 388 12.54 32.22 -16.72
CA PRO A 388 12.38 33.54 -17.36
C PRO A 388 11.17 33.61 -18.32
N THR A 389 9.96 33.34 -17.83
CA THR A 389 8.72 33.35 -18.63
C THR A 389 7.94 34.67 -18.56
N LYS A 390 8.34 35.58 -17.68
CA LYS A 390 8.08 37.03 -17.78
C LYS A 390 9.34 37.78 -17.37
N PRO A 391 9.64 38.96 -17.95
CA PRO A 391 10.49 39.91 -17.25
C PRO A 391 9.80 40.27 -15.93
N GLU A 392 10.57 40.43 -14.85
CA GLU A 392 10.07 41.15 -13.68
C GLU A 392 9.62 42.55 -14.13
N PRO A 393 8.52 43.11 -13.57
CA PRO A 393 8.23 44.50 -13.79
C PRO A 393 9.46 45.32 -13.36
N PRO A 394 9.91 46.31 -14.15
CA PRO A 394 11.02 47.15 -13.72
C PRO A 394 10.66 47.76 -12.35
N PRO A 395 11.59 47.77 -11.38
CA PRO A 395 11.29 48.28 -10.04
C PRO A 395 10.77 49.71 -10.15
N GLU A 396 9.73 50.04 -9.38
CA GLU A 396 9.10 51.35 -9.52
C GLU A 396 10.14 52.47 -9.28
N PRO A 397 10.18 53.52 -10.12
CA PRO A 397 11.12 54.61 -9.93
C PRO A 397 10.80 55.30 -8.60
N LEU A 398 11.75 55.26 -7.67
CA LEU A 398 11.59 55.86 -6.34
C LEU A 398 11.69 57.39 -6.39
N VAL A 399 12.49 57.91 -7.30
CA VAL A 399 12.68 59.35 -7.55
C VAL A 399 12.55 59.70 -9.03
N TYR A 400 12.26 60.96 -9.30
CA TYR A 400 12.21 61.53 -10.65
C TYR A 400 12.87 62.93 -10.66
N ARG A 401 13.24 63.44 -11.84
CA ARG A 401 13.60 64.85 -12.00
C ARG A 401 12.40 65.63 -12.49
N THR A 402 12.16 66.77 -11.85
CA THR A 402 11.12 67.75 -12.19
C THR A 402 11.50 68.56 -13.43
N ASP A 403 10.56 69.36 -13.95
CA ASP A 403 10.78 70.24 -15.11
C ASP A 403 11.84 71.34 -14.85
N THR A 404 12.22 71.60 -13.59
CA THR A 404 13.32 72.52 -13.20
C THR A 404 14.70 71.84 -13.19
N GLY A 405 14.75 70.50 -13.26
CA GLY A 405 15.97 69.68 -13.15
C GLY A 405 16.27 69.17 -11.74
N GLU A 406 15.53 69.64 -10.73
CA GLU A 406 15.62 69.22 -9.33
C GLU A 406 15.01 67.82 -9.13
N LEU A 407 15.54 67.04 -8.20
CA LEU A 407 15.03 65.70 -7.84
C LEU A 407 13.82 65.78 -6.90
N ASP A 408 12.89 64.83 -7.04
CA ASP A 408 11.71 64.69 -6.19
C ASP A 408 11.32 63.20 -6.03
N LEU A 409 10.65 62.87 -4.91
CA LEU A 409 10.18 61.51 -4.61
C LEU A 409 8.89 61.22 -5.39
N THR A 410 8.79 60.05 -6.01
CA THR A 410 7.55 59.66 -6.73
C THR A 410 6.39 59.42 -5.77
N ARG A 411 5.16 59.51 -6.29
CA ARG A 411 3.94 59.28 -5.50
C ARG A 411 3.96 57.93 -4.77
N ALA A 412 4.42 56.87 -5.43
CA ALA A 412 4.49 55.54 -4.85
C ALA A 412 5.49 55.46 -3.68
N LEU A 413 6.68 56.08 -3.79
CA LEU A 413 7.59 56.17 -2.64
C LEU A 413 6.99 57.04 -1.52
N ARG A 414 6.29 58.14 -1.83
CA ARG A 414 5.64 58.98 -0.81
C ARG A 414 4.51 58.24 -0.07
N GLU A 415 3.73 57.42 -0.79
CA GLU A 415 2.74 56.52 -0.20
C GLU A 415 3.43 55.48 0.72
N VAL A 416 4.52 54.85 0.25
CA VAL A 416 5.32 53.88 1.03
C VAL A 416 6.01 54.49 2.25
N LEU A 417 6.58 55.69 2.15
CA LEU A 417 7.19 56.38 3.29
C LEU A 417 6.15 56.80 4.32
N SER A 418 4.90 57.06 3.91
CA SER A 418 3.77 57.28 4.83
C SER A 418 3.37 55.99 5.55
N ASP A 419 3.32 54.87 4.85
CA ASP A 419 3.07 53.56 5.45
C ASP A 419 4.20 53.14 6.41
N ILE A 420 5.46 53.41 6.06
CA ILE A 420 6.64 53.22 6.92
C ILE A 420 6.55 54.11 8.17
N PHE A 421 6.21 55.39 8.01
CA PHE A 421 6.02 56.32 9.12
C PHE A 421 4.91 55.83 10.07
N GLU A 422 3.78 55.36 9.53
CA GLU A 422 2.68 54.76 10.33
C GLU A 422 3.07 53.46 11.05
N VAL A 423 4.12 52.75 10.62
CA VAL A 423 4.63 51.54 11.28
C VAL A 423 5.72 51.85 12.33
N ILE A 424 6.43 52.97 12.18
CA ILE A 424 7.47 53.46 13.12
C ILE A 424 6.89 54.35 14.22
N ASP A 425 5.75 55.01 13.97
CA ASP A 425 4.90 55.65 14.99
C ASP A 425 4.29 54.57 15.90
N LEU A 426 5.03 54.17 16.94
CA LEU A 426 4.72 52.99 17.75
C LEU A 426 3.59 53.25 18.74
N ASP A 427 3.43 54.49 19.21
CA ASP A 427 2.32 54.90 20.08
C ASP A 427 1.12 55.52 19.33
N GLY A 428 1.27 55.87 18.05
CA GLY A 428 0.21 56.39 17.18
C GLY A 428 -0.05 57.89 17.34
N ASN A 429 0.95 58.67 17.80
CA ASN A 429 0.80 60.11 18.04
C ASN A 429 0.95 60.97 16.75
N GLY A 430 1.47 60.41 15.66
CA GLY A 430 1.69 61.09 14.39
C GLY A 430 3.02 61.85 14.27
N LEU A 431 3.99 61.57 15.16
CA LEU A 431 5.35 62.15 15.17
C LEU A 431 6.35 61.07 15.62
N ILE A 432 7.52 61.01 14.98
CA ILE A 432 8.58 60.05 15.31
C ILE A 432 9.54 60.65 16.37
N SER A 433 9.67 59.96 17.51
CA SER A 433 10.66 60.25 18.56
C SER A 433 12.09 59.78 18.21
N LEU A 434 13.08 60.19 19.01
CA LEU A 434 14.45 59.67 18.88
C LEU A 434 14.51 58.15 19.17
N GLU A 435 13.71 57.65 20.11
CA GLU A 435 13.62 56.22 20.39
C GLU A 435 13.04 55.43 19.22
N GLU A 436 12.03 55.95 18.54
CA GLU A 436 11.41 55.32 17.36
C GLU A 436 12.31 55.43 16.13
N TYR A 437 12.93 56.59 15.89
CA TYR A 437 13.92 56.75 14.82
C TYR A 437 15.12 55.81 15.01
N ASN A 438 15.57 55.60 16.26
CA ASN A 438 16.62 54.62 16.57
C ASN A 438 16.18 53.15 16.48
N LEU A 439 14.88 52.85 16.42
CA LEU A 439 14.39 51.50 16.11
C LEU A 439 14.26 51.26 14.61
N PHE A 440 14.05 52.32 13.83
CA PHE A 440 14.14 52.33 12.37
C PHE A 440 15.60 52.17 11.90
N GLU A 441 16.50 53.06 12.31
CA GLU A 441 17.94 53.02 11.95
C GLU A 441 18.59 51.67 12.29
N LEU A 442 18.35 51.15 13.50
CA LEU A 442 18.88 49.85 13.92
C LEU A 442 18.37 48.67 13.07
N ARG A 443 17.30 48.88 12.27
CA ARG A 443 16.78 47.89 11.32
C ARG A 443 17.24 48.10 9.88
N THR A 444 17.55 49.33 9.48
CA THR A 444 17.90 49.74 8.09
C THR A 444 19.40 49.94 7.90
N SER A 445 20.05 50.76 8.72
CA SER A 445 21.50 51.01 8.72
C SER A 445 22.27 50.08 9.67
N GLY A 446 21.61 49.61 10.74
CA GLY A 446 22.20 48.77 11.79
C GLY A 446 22.97 49.55 12.86
N GLU A 447 23.05 50.87 12.75
CA GLU A 447 23.66 51.76 13.75
C GLU A 447 22.58 52.55 14.51
N LYS A 448 22.97 53.61 15.22
CA LYS A 448 22.05 54.46 15.98
C LYS A 448 22.36 55.93 15.74
N CYS A 449 21.30 56.71 15.52
CA CYS A 449 21.36 58.16 15.53
C CYS A 449 21.63 58.63 16.97
N ASP A 450 22.78 59.27 17.20
CA ASP A 450 23.12 59.89 18.48
C ASP A 450 22.45 61.26 18.64
N GLU A 451 22.58 61.86 19.82
CA GLU A 451 21.95 63.15 20.15
C GLU A 451 22.54 64.34 19.36
N GLU A 452 23.75 64.22 18.82
CA GLU A 452 24.36 65.27 17.99
C GLU A 452 23.80 65.20 16.55
N ALA A 453 23.81 64.01 15.95
CA ALA A 453 23.19 63.74 14.66
C ALA A 453 21.67 64.02 14.67
N TRP A 454 20.97 63.61 15.73
CA TRP A 454 19.54 63.91 15.90
C TRP A 454 19.30 65.42 16.05
N THR A 455 20.24 66.16 16.64
CA THR A 455 20.11 67.62 16.75
C THR A 455 20.29 68.32 15.41
N ILE A 456 21.20 67.84 14.56
CA ILE A 456 21.27 68.28 13.15
C ILE A 456 19.96 67.94 12.42
N CYS A 457 19.40 66.73 12.60
CA CYS A 457 18.12 66.32 12.03
C CYS A 457 16.96 67.26 12.43
N LYS A 458 16.83 67.58 13.72
CA LYS A 458 15.82 68.52 14.26
C LYS A 458 15.95 69.95 13.74
N GLU A 459 17.16 70.39 13.38
CA GLU A 459 17.42 71.72 12.81
C GLU A 459 17.27 71.77 11.29
N THR A 460 17.27 70.62 10.60
CA THR A 460 17.26 70.55 9.12
C THR A 460 15.88 70.26 8.51
N PHE A 461 15.00 69.51 9.19
CA PHE A 461 13.73 69.00 8.65
C PHE A 461 12.49 69.45 9.45
N ASP A 462 11.26 69.36 8.90
CA ASP A 462 10.04 69.72 9.67
C ASP A 462 9.87 68.84 10.93
N THR A 463 9.97 69.48 12.10
CA THR A 463 9.78 68.85 13.40
C THR A 463 8.72 69.59 14.24
N ARG A 464 8.02 68.85 15.09
CA ARG A 464 7.05 69.39 16.06
C ARG A 464 7.29 68.74 17.41
N ARG A 465 7.31 69.54 18.48
CA ARG A 465 7.64 69.07 19.84
C ARG A 465 9.00 68.34 19.96
N ASN A 466 9.96 68.69 19.09
CA ASN A 466 11.26 68.03 18.94
C ASN A 466 11.20 66.58 18.42
N GLN A 467 10.09 66.20 17.78
CA GLN A 467 9.86 64.92 17.10
C GLN A 467 9.66 65.17 15.59
N LEU A 468 10.07 64.23 14.74
CA LEU A 468 10.04 64.36 13.29
C LEU A 468 8.62 64.19 12.74
N THR A 469 8.17 65.08 11.85
CA THR A 469 6.87 64.94 11.19
C THR A 469 6.97 64.04 9.96
N LEU A 470 5.82 63.58 9.43
CA LEU A 470 5.76 62.87 8.15
C LEU A 470 6.40 63.69 7.00
N GLN A 471 6.24 65.03 7.03
CA GLN A 471 6.84 65.91 6.04
C GLN A 471 8.38 65.93 6.18
N GLY A 472 8.90 66.10 7.40
CA GLY A 472 10.34 66.04 7.67
C GLY A 472 10.96 64.67 7.35
N PHE A 473 10.21 63.58 7.59
CA PHE A 473 10.62 62.23 7.22
C PHE A 473 10.70 62.02 5.70
N MET A 474 9.81 62.63 4.91
CA MET A 474 9.94 62.66 3.45
C MET A 474 11.10 63.55 2.97
N GLU A 475 11.34 64.68 3.63
CA GLU A 475 12.45 65.59 3.31
C GLU A 475 13.82 64.93 3.55
N LEU A 476 13.95 64.13 4.61
CA LEU A 476 15.15 63.35 4.94
C LEU A 476 15.50 62.34 3.83
N HIS A 477 14.54 61.53 3.40
CA HIS A 477 14.74 60.54 2.32
C HIS A 477 14.90 61.21 0.93
N LEU A 478 14.40 62.44 0.75
CA LEU A 478 14.66 63.24 -0.45
C LEU A 478 16.10 63.80 -0.45
N MET A 479 16.64 64.17 0.71
CA MET A 479 18.04 64.55 0.84
C MET A 479 18.97 63.38 0.50
N GLU A 480 18.71 62.20 1.08
CA GLU A 480 19.43 60.94 0.80
C GLU A 480 19.53 60.65 -0.71
N ALA A 481 18.41 60.73 -1.44
CA ALA A 481 18.39 60.54 -2.89
C ALA A 481 19.11 61.64 -3.68
N THR A 482 19.13 62.87 -3.15
CA THR A 482 19.73 64.04 -3.81
C THR A 482 21.26 64.04 -3.66
N GLU A 483 21.79 63.62 -2.50
CA GLU A 483 23.24 63.53 -2.26
C GLU A 483 23.95 62.55 -3.21
N ARG A 484 23.23 61.58 -3.77
CA ARG A 484 23.73 60.64 -4.79
C ARG A 484 23.23 60.90 -6.22
N ASP A 485 22.82 62.13 -6.54
CA ASP A 485 22.38 62.56 -7.89
C ASP A 485 21.21 61.72 -8.48
N GLY A 486 20.42 61.08 -7.62
CA GLY A 486 19.29 60.23 -7.98
C GLY A 486 19.54 58.71 -7.95
N ASP A 487 20.69 58.23 -7.44
CA ASP A 487 20.88 56.81 -7.14
C ASP A 487 19.98 56.36 -5.98
N ALA A 488 18.91 55.62 -6.30
CA ALA A 488 17.95 55.11 -5.34
C ALA A 488 18.38 53.79 -4.65
N SER A 489 19.65 53.40 -4.72
CA SER A 489 20.14 52.13 -4.15
C SER A 489 19.99 52.06 -2.63
N ASP A 490 20.32 53.13 -1.91
CA ASP A 490 20.22 53.19 -0.44
C ASP A 490 18.75 53.17 0.02
N LEU A 491 17.90 53.98 -0.62
CA LEU A 491 16.44 53.92 -0.45
C LEU A 491 15.90 52.50 -0.63
N TRP A 492 16.36 51.76 -1.65
CA TRP A 492 15.93 50.37 -1.84
C TRP A 492 16.39 49.44 -0.71
N LEU A 493 17.57 49.63 -0.13
CA LEU A 493 18.00 48.89 1.07
C LEU A 493 17.09 49.21 2.26
N THR A 494 16.77 50.48 2.49
CA THR A 494 15.82 50.94 3.51
C THR A 494 14.43 50.30 3.33
N LEU A 495 13.90 50.26 2.11
CA LEU A 495 12.62 49.61 1.80
C LEU A 495 12.66 48.09 2.01
N GLU A 496 13.72 47.41 1.54
CA GLU A 496 13.89 45.96 1.67
C GLU A 496 14.12 45.53 3.12
N ALA A 497 14.77 46.37 3.94
CA ALA A 497 14.89 46.19 5.38
C ALA A 497 13.56 46.40 6.13
N MET A 498 12.76 47.41 5.73
CA MET A 498 11.44 47.68 6.30
C MET A 498 10.33 46.70 5.86
N GLY A 499 10.65 45.72 5.01
CA GLY A 499 9.73 44.63 4.69
C GLY A 499 9.02 44.74 3.34
N TYR A 500 9.34 45.74 2.52
CA TYR A 500 8.77 45.92 1.19
C TYR A 500 9.42 45.01 0.15
N ASN A 501 8.71 44.73 -0.94
CA ASN A 501 9.26 44.09 -2.14
C ASN A 501 9.47 45.10 -3.28
N ARG A 502 10.05 44.66 -4.41
CA ARG A 502 10.30 45.51 -5.60
C ARG A 502 9.04 46.00 -6.32
N ALA A 503 7.85 45.56 -5.88
CA ALA A 503 6.53 46.04 -6.30
C ALA A 503 5.80 46.81 -5.16
N LEU A 504 6.55 47.24 -4.13
CA LEU A 504 6.10 48.08 -3.02
C LEU A 504 4.98 47.50 -2.14
N GLU A 505 4.81 46.17 -2.08
CA GLU A 505 3.95 45.51 -1.10
C GLU A 505 4.69 45.28 0.24
N LEU A 506 4.10 45.70 1.37
CA LEU A 506 4.60 45.42 2.72
C LEU A 506 4.19 44.02 3.24
N ALA A 507 5.06 43.37 4.02
CA ALA A 507 4.88 42.00 4.52
C ALA A 507 3.63 41.77 5.41
N CYS A 508 3.58 42.31 6.63
CA CYS A 508 2.39 42.30 7.50
C CYS A 508 2.54 43.23 8.73
N PRO A 509 2.00 44.46 8.69
CA PRO A 509 1.89 45.33 9.87
C PRO A 509 0.72 44.89 10.76
N PHE A 510 0.80 45.19 12.06
CA PHE A 510 -0.23 44.86 13.05
C PHE A 510 -0.38 45.94 14.12
N GLN A 511 -1.53 45.92 14.80
CA GLN A 511 -1.78 46.68 16.02
C GLN A 511 -2.12 45.71 17.17
N ILE A 512 -1.63 46.04 18.36
CA ILE A 512 -1.99 45.40 19.63
C ILE A 512 -2.76 46.42 20.47
N ASP A 513 -3.93 46.06 20.98
CA ASP A 513 -4.67 46.87 21.94
C ASP A 513 -4.75 46.18 23.30
N VAL A 514 -4.57 46.98 24.35
CA VAL A 514 -4.66 46.55 25.74
C VAL A 514 -5.70 47.42 26.45
N HIS A 515 -6.86 46.83 26.75
CA HIS A 515 -7.87 47.48 27.56
C HIS A 515 -7.86 46.90 28.99
N CYS A 516 -7.85 47.77 29.99
CA CYS A 516 -7.78 47.42 31.40
C CYS A 516 -8.87 48.15 32.20
N GLU A 517 -9.70 47.38 32.91
CA GLU A 517 -10.80 47.90 33.72
C GLU A 517 -10.34 48.79 34.88
N ALA A 518 -9.24 48.41 35.55
CA ALA A 518 -8.85 49.00 36.82
C ALA A 518 -7.68 49.99 36.75
N CYS A 519 -6.88 50.02 35.68
CA CYS A 519 -5.69 50.87 35.60
C CYS A 519 -5.26 51.14 34.16
N SER A 520 -4.66 52.29 33.90
CA SER A 520 -4.01 52.60 32.63
C SER A 520 -2.82 51.63 32.42
N PRO A 521 -2.78 50.85 31.32
CA PRO A 521 -1.64 50.01 31.01
C PRO A 521 -0.48 50.90 30.53
N SER A 522 0.76 50.54 30.89
CA SER A 522 1.95 51.13 30.28
C SER A 522 2.58 50.10 29.36
N LEU A 523 2.76 50.48 28.09
CA LEU A 523 3.39 49.70 27.03
C LEU A 523 4.73 50.34 26.66
N GLN A 524 5.75 49.52 26.42
CA GLN A 524 7.09 49.97 26.00
C GLN A 524 7.68 48.97 24.99
N PRO A 525 8.25 49.40 23.85
CA PRO A 525 8.96 48.49 22.94
C PRO A 525 10.27 47.96 23.57
N LEU A 526 10.77 46.85 23.02
CA LEU A 526 11.97 46.13 23.47
C LEU A 526 12.82 45.69 22.26
N SER A 527 14.13 45.53 22.48
CA SER A 527 15.09 45.11 21.45
C SER A 527 14.79 43.73 20.84
N LEU A 528 15.10 43.60 19.55
CA LEU A 528 14.91 42.40 18.73
C LEU A 528 15.68 41.18 19.26
N ASP A 529 16.87 41.37 19.86
CA ASP A 529 17.82 40.30 20.23
C ASP A 529 17.26 39.20 21.14
N TRP A 530 16.19 39.51 21.88
CA TRP A 530 15.63 38.65 22.92
C TRP A 530 14.48 37.79 22.39
N GLY A 531 13.87 38.21 21.28
CA GLY A 531 12.50 37.86 20.97
C GLY A 531 12.26 36.42 20.52
N PRO A 532 12.95 35.91 19.49
CA PRO A 532 12.70 34.57 18.94
C PRO A 532 12.89 33.45 19.97
N ARG A 533 13.78 33.63 20.96
CA ARG A 533 14.01 32.62 22.02
C ARG A 533 12.86 32.56 23.03
N LEU A 534 12.39 33.70 23.54
CA LEU A 534 11.25 33.74 24.47
C LEU A 534 9.98 33.26 23.77
N LEU A 535 9.77 33.66 22.50
CA LEU A 535 8.61 33.23 21.71
C LEU A 535 8.62 31.71 21.47
N ASN A 536 9.76 31.12 21.07
CA ASN A 536 9.86 29.67 20.91
C ASN A 536 9.65 28.92 22.25
N GLN A 537 10.14 29.44 23.38
CA GLN A 537 9.85 28.86 24.70
C GLN A 537 8.35 28.93 25.04
N ALA A 538 7.69 30.06 24.81
CA ALA A 538 6.25 30.23 25.02
C ALA A 538 5.42 29.30 24.13
N LEU A 539 5.76 29.22 22.84
CA LEU A 539 5.15 28.32 21.87
C LEU A 539 5.33 26.84 22.28
N HIS A 540 6.55 26.44 22.65
CA HIS A 540 6.83 25.10 23.17
C HIS A 540 6.05 24.78 24.47
N LYS A 541 5.91 25.75 25.40
CA LYS A 541 5.09 25.61 26.60
C LYS A 541 3.61 25.43 26.23
N SER A 542 3.07 26.23 25.30
CA SER A 542 1.67 26.15 24.86
C SER A 542 1.32 24.80 24.21
N ILE A 543 2.09 24.33 23.22
CA ILE A 543 1.83 23.08 22.49
C ILE A 543 1.88 21.87 23.43
N VAL A 544 2.84 21.85 24.37
CA VAL A 544 2.98 20.75 25.34
C VAL A 544 1.89 20.78 26.41
N ALA A 545 1.43 21.96 26.84
CA ALA A 545 0.33 22.10 27.79
C ALA A 545 -1.03 21.72 27.17
N SER A 546 -1.30 22.14 25.93
CA SER A 546 -2.54 21.78 25.22
C SER A 546 -2.60 20.30 24.85
N ALA A 547 -1.47 19.67 24.52
CA ALA A 547 -1.37 18.26 24.16
C ALA A 547 -1.06 17.35 25.37
N ALA A 548 -1.36 17.80 26.60
CA ALA A 548 -1.05 17.11 27.85
C ALA A 548 -1.89 15.82 28.03
N GLY A 549 -1.45 14.76 27.37
CA GLY A 549 -2.09 13.44 27.33
C GLY A 549 -2.00 12.74 25.96
N GLU A 550 -1.69 13.48 24.89
CA GLU A 550 -1.65 12.96 23.51
C GLU A 550 -0.23 12.87 22.90
N ALA A 551 0.83 12.92 23.72
CA ALA A 551 2.21 12.83 23.23
C ALA A 551 2.53 11.42 22.69
N ARG A 552 2.94 11.33 21.42
CA ARG A 552 3.16 10.05 20.69
C ARG A 552 4.64 9.79 20.45
N ALA A 553 5.12 8.59 20.75
CA ALA A 553 6.51 8.21 20.40
C ALA A 553 6.65 7.91 18.90
N LEU A 554 7.75 8.35 18.28
CA LEU A 554 8.11 7.95 16.92
C LEU A 554 8.55 6.48 16.94
N ARG A 555 7.97 5.66 16.05
CA ARG A 555 8.22 4.21 16.00
C ARG A 555 9.71 3.92 15.81
N GLY A 556 10.30 3.16 16.73
CA GLY A 556 11.73 2.85 16.77
C GLY A 556 12.59 3.82 17.61
N HIS A 557 12.00 4.92 18.09
CA HIS A 557 12.67 5.93 18.90
C HIS A 557 11.78 6.36 20.08
N ASP A 558 11.68 5.53 21.13
CA ASP A 558 10.86 5.80 22.33
C ASP A 558 11.18 7.15 23.01
N ASN A 559 12.39 7.67 22.77
CA ASN A 559 12.86 8.96 23.27
C ASN A 559 12.43 10.16 22.41
N ALA A 560 11.90 9.97 21.19
CA ALA A 560 11.46 11.06 20.32
C ALA A 560 9.93 11.14 20.29
N LEU A 561 9.37 12.21 20.88
CA LEU A 561 7.93 12.37 21.09
C LEU A 561 7.34 13.49 20.24
N VAL A 562 6.25 13.23 19.55
CA VAL A 562 5.45 14.23 18.81
C VAL A 562 4.29 14.72 19.67
N TYR A 563 4.05 16.03 19.65
CA TYR A 563 2.93 16.74 20.27
C TYR A 563 2.22 17.54 19.17
N THR A 564 0.89 17.49 19.10
CA THR A 564 0.11 18.22 18.09
C THR A 564 -0.93 19.10 18.78
N TYR A 565 -0.75 20.41 18.68
CA TYR A 565 -1.74 21.43 19.05
C TYR A 565 -2.83 21.51 17.98
N ARG A 566 -4.08 21.68 18.43
CA ARG A 566 -5.30 21.76 17.61
C ARG A 566 -6.13 22.98 18.00
N GLY A 567 -5.76 24.16 17.51
CA GLY A 567 -6.53 25.39 17.69
C GLY A 567 -7.64 25.53 16.64
N GLU A 568 -8.55 26.51 16.82
CA GLU A 568 -9.71 26.71 15.94
C GLU A 568 -9.33 26.95 14.46
N HIS A 569 -8.16 27.56 14.21
CA HIS A 569 -7.71 27.98 12.87
C HIS A 569 -6.29 27.52 12.52
N ARG A 570 -5.55 26.90 13.46
CA ARG A 570 -4.15 26.51 13.29
C ARG A 570 -3.85 25.18 13.97
N ILE A 571 -3.23 24.26 13.24
CA ILE A 571 -2.61 23.05 13.77
C ILE A 571 -1.10 23.31 13.90
N SER A 572 -0.45 22.76 14.92
CA SER A 572 1.01 22.96 15.12
C SER A 572 1.64 21.72 15.74
N SER A 573 2.66 21.17 15.08
CA SER A 573 3.25 19.89 15.46
C SER A 573 4.72 20.05 15.88
N LEU A 574 5.02 19.58 17.09
CA LEU A 574 6.30 19.71 17.78
C LEU A 574 6.92 18.33 18.01
N VAL A 575 8.22 18.19 17.79
CA VAL A 575 9.00 17.00 18.15
C VAL A 575 9.91 17.33 19.34
N ALA A 576 9.91 16.49 20.36
CA ALA A 576 10.80 16.53 21.50
C ALA A 576 11.72 15.30 21.47
N ASN A 577 12.98 15.49 21.11
CA ASN A 577 13.99 14.43 21.09
C ASN A 577 14.70 14.37 22.44
N LYS A 578 14.31 13.43 23.31
CA LYS A 578 14.94 13.17 24.61
C LYS A 578 16.22 12.34 24.52
N SER A 579 16.60 11.86 23.32
CA SER A 579 17.74 10.96 23.15
C SER A 579 19.08 11.69 23.16
N ASN A 580 20.17 10.93 23.26
CA ASN A 580 21.55 11.43 23.13
C ASN A 580 22.02 11.60 21.67
N GLN A 581 21.15 11.39 20.67
CA GLN A 581 21.49 11.45 19.24
C GLN A 581 20.52 12.36 18.47
N LYS A 582 20.94 12.82 17.29
CA LYS A 582 20.11 13.56 16.33
C LYS A 582 19.06 12.63 15.70
N VAL A 583 17.83 13.10 15.52
CA VAL A 583 16.74 12.33 14.89
C VAL A 583 16.18 13.10 13.70
N THR A 584 16.08 12.46 12.54
CA THR A 584 15.50 13.05 11.32
C THR A 584 14.09 12.52 11.12
N VAL A 585 13.12 13.43 11.04
CA VAL A 585 11.68 13.14 10.93
C VAL A 585 11.20 13.51 9.53
N HIS A 586 10.75 12.54 8.77
CA HIS A 586 10.10 12.77 7.47
C HIS A 586 8.61 13.09 7.67
N VAL A 587 8.12 14.08 6.93
CA VAL A 587 6.75 14.58 7.01
C VAL A 587 6.18 14.62 5.59
N SER A 588 5.04 13.97 5.36
CA SER A 588 4.22 14.15 4.17
C SER A 588 2.87 14.73 4.58
N ASN A 589 2.48 15.77 3.85
CA ASN A 589 1.19 16.44 3.90
C ASN A 589 0.35 16.13 2.65
N GLU A 590 0.83 15.29 1.72
CA GLU A 590 0.22 15.03 0.39
C GLU A 590 -1.25 14.56 0.46
N HIS A 591 -1.62 13.92 1.57
CA HIS A 591 -2.97 13.41 1.82
C HIS A 591 -3.87 14.44 2.54
N SER A 592 -3.35 15.62 2.89
CA SER A 592 -4.10 16.69 3.54
C SER A 592 -4.90 17.49 2.52
N LYS A 593 -6.12 17.89 2.88
CA LYS A 593 -7.05 18.60 1.99
C LYS A 593 -7.38 19.98 2.53
N ASN A 594 -7.39 20.98 1.65
CA ASN A 594 -7.63 22.38 1.99
C ASN A 594 -6.62 22.93 3.04
N CYS A 595 -5.35 22.50 2.97
CA CYS A 595 -4.30 22.82 3.95
C CYS A 595 -3.06 23.48 3.31
N CYS A 596 -2.51 24.52 3.92
CA CYS A 596 -1.17 25.04 3.64
C CYS A 596 -0.23 24.81 4.84
N SER A 597 1.07 24.63 4.60
CA SER A 597 2.09 24.35 5.63
C SER A 597 3.16 25.45 5.67
N SER A 598 3.66 25.78 6.87
CA SER A 598 4.71 26.80 7.05
C SER A 598 6.06 26.44 6.43
N ARG A 599 6.22 25.21 5.93
CA ARG A 599 7.41 24.76 5.20
C ARG A 599 7.29 24.89 3.68
N GLY A 600 6.12 25.31 3.16
CA GLY A 600 5.86 25.49 1.71
C GLY A 600 5.86 24.21 0.86
N MET A 601 6.24 23.06 1.42
CA MET A 601 6.36 21.78 0.71
C MET A 601 5.29 20.77 1.13
N SER A 602 4.87 19.93 0.19
CA SER A 602 4.02 18.76 0.44
C SER A 602 4.76 17.65 1.19
N VAL A 603 6.06 17.45 0.94
CA VAL A 603 6.92 16.48 1.62
C VAL A 603 8.25 17.10 1.98
N PHE A 604 8.72 16.90 3.21
CA PHE A 604 10.01 17.40 3.68
C PHE A 604 10.59 16.54 4.82
N ALA A 605 11.80 16.89 5.26
CA ALA A 605 12.47 16.28 6.41
C ALA A 605 12.85 17.38 7.42
N VAL A 606 12.74 17.08 8.72
CA VAL A 606 13.15 17.99 9.81
C VAL A 606 14.11 17.27 10.74
N GLU A 607 15.23 17.91 11.02
CA GLU A 607 16.30 17.35 11.85
C GLU A 607 16.24 17.92 13.27
N VAL A 608 16.05 17.04 14.25
CA VAL A 608 15.84 17.40 15.66
C VAL A 608 17.08 17.00 16.47
N PRO A 609 17.89 17.97 16.97
CA PRO A 609 19.09 17.67 17.77
C PRO A 609 18.82 16.86 19.04
N ALA A 610 19.88 16.29 19.61
CA ALA A 610 19.81 15.55 20.87
C ALA A 610 19.34 16.45 22.02
N LYS A 611 18.43 15.93 22.87
CA LYS A 611 17.86 16.60 24.06
C LYS A 611 17.07 17.90 23.79
N THR A 612 16.70 18.22 22.55
CA THR A 612 15.96 19.46 22.22
C THR A 612 14.46 19.24 21.92
N LYS A 613 13.75 20.35 21.74
CA LYS A 613 12.39 20.41 21.18
C LYS A 613 12.40 21.33 19.96
N MET A 614 11.60 21.03 18.95
CA MET A 614 11.48 21.82 17.73
C MET A 614 10.05 21.71 17.17
N VAL A 615 9.43 22.84 16.81
CA VAL A 615 8.22 22.84 15.97
C VAL A 615 8.62 22.48 14.54
N HIS A 616 8.08 21.39 14.01
CA HIS A 616 8.47 20.93 12.66
C HIS A 616 7.63 21.60 11.57
N GLN A 617 6.34 21.85 11.82
CA GLN A 617 5.47 22.69 10.99
C GLN A 617 4.29 23.30 11.75
N HIS A 618 3.76 24.39 11.20
CA HIS A 618 2.38 24.84 11.37
C HIS A 618 1.56 24.48 10.13
N VAL A 619 0.25 24.30 10.29
CA VAL A 619 -0.71 24.06 9.20
C VAL A 619 -1.96 24.91 9.41
N LEU A 620 -2.42 25.58 8.35
CA LEU A 620 -3.65 26.37 8.31
C LEU A 620 -4.53 25.97 7.12
N PRO A 621 -5.83 26.34 7.12
CA PRO A 621 -6.69 26.15 5.96
C PRO A 621 -6.29 27.07 4.80
N ILE A 622 -6.41 26.56 3.57
CA ILE A 622 -6.35 27.41 2.37
C ILE A 622 -7.61 28.26 2.30
N ASN A 623 -8.79 27.66 2.53
CA ASN A 623 -10.09 28.32 2.52
C ASN A 623 -10.87 27.99 3.81
N GLU A 624 -11.01 28.99 4.69
CA GLU A 624 -11.68 28.88 6.00
C GLU A 624 -13.20 28.67 5.92
N ARG A 625 -13.81 28.84 4.74
CA ARG A 625 -15.23 28.57 4.48
C ARG A 625 -15.51 27.13 4.07
N GLN A 626 -14.46 26.32 3.90
CA GLN A 626 -14.53 24.88 3.60
C GLN A 626 -14.00 24.08 4.79
N GLU A 627 -14.36 22.79 4.85
CA GLU A 627 -13.75 21.84 5.76
C GLU A 627 -12.28 21.62 5.39
N TRP A 628 -11.40 21.41 6.37
CA TRP A 628 -9.99 21.10 6.14
C TRP A 628 -9.53 19.90 6.96
N THR A 629 -8.57 19.16 6.42
CA THR A 629 -8.25 17.79 6.84
C THR A 629 -6.74 17.61 6.82
N TYR A 630 -6.10 17.58 7.99
CA TYR A 630 -4.64 17.42 8.12
C TYR A 630 -4.26 15.97 8.41
N CYS A 631 -3.74 15.26 7.41
CA CYS A 631 -3.58 13.80 7.43
C CYS A 631 -2.16 13.34 7.78
N CYS A 632 -2.03 12.31 8.63
CA CYS A 632 -0.77 11.65 8.95
C CYS A 632 -0.84 10.12 8.80
N ILE A 633 -0.75 9.62 7.56
CA ILE A 633 -0.58 8.19 7.27
C ILE A 633 0.91 7.84 7.37
N THR A 634 1.23 6.70 7.98
CA THR A 634 2.61 6.19 8.01
C THR A 634 2.89 5.40 6.73
N VAL A 635 3.85 5.86 5.92
CA VAL A 635 4.39 5.09 4.79
C VAL A 635 5.75 4.51 5.19
N VAL A 636 5.91 3.20 5.05
CA VAL A 636 7.12 2.46 5.44
C VAL A 636 7.89 2.05 4.20
N LYS A 637 9.13 2.53 4.07
CA LYS A 637 10.03 2.20 2.96
C LYS A 637 10.75 0.87 3.23
N ILE A 638 10.83 0.03 2.20
CA ILE A 638 11.33 -1.35 2.25
C ILE A 638 12.31 -1.65 1.11
N LYS A 639 12.85 -2.87 1.09
CA LYS A 639 13.46 -3.48 -0.09
C LYS A 639 12.58 -4.64 -0.55
N PRO A 640 12.35 -4.83 -1.87
CA PRO A 640 11.52 -5.92 -2.35
C PRO A 640 12.17 -7.29 -2.14
N TYR A 641 11.34 -8.33 -2.00
CA TYR A 641 11.78 -9.71 -1.80
C TYR A 641 11.57 -10.55 -3.07
N ALA A 642 12.67 -11.09 -3.61
CA ALA A 642 12.66 -11.87 -4.84
C ALA A 642 11.99 -13.26 -4.72
N ASP A 643 11.69 -13.73 -3.51
CA ASP A 643 11.22 -15.10 -3.26
C ASP A 643 9.72 -15.21 -2.90
N GLN A 644 8.96 -14.10 -2.94
CA GLN A 644 7.56 -14.00 -2.54
C GLN A 644 6.55 -14.54 -3.58
N LYS A 645 6.95 -15.50 -4.43
CA LYS A 645 6.06 -16.11 -5.42
C LYS A 645 4.99 -17.00 -4.75
N PRO A 646 3.68 -16.73 -4.91
CA PRO A 646 2.65 -17.64 -4.42
C PRO A 646 2.67 -18.95 -5.20
N GLY A 647 2.57 -20.09 -4.50
CA GLY A 647 2.28 -21.38 -5.11
C GLY A 647 0.79 -21.55 -5.41
N THR A 648 0.40 -22.74 -5.87
CA THR A 648 -1.00 -23.11 -6.20
C THR A 648 -2.01 -22.94 -5.06
N SER A 649 -1.55 -22.83 -3.82
CA SER A 649 -2.37 -22.58 -2.63
C SER A 649 -2.00 -21.28 -1.88
N GLY A 650 -1.07 -20.45 -2.39
CA GLY A 650 -0.57 -19.25 -1.71
C GLY A 650 0.92 -19.27 -1.39
N LEU A 651 1.42 -18.25 -0.68
CA LEU A 651 2.84 -18.13 -0.32
C LEU A 651 3.15 -18.90 0.97
N ARG A 652 3.79 -20.08 0.85
CA ARG A 652 4.19 -20.94 1.98
C ARG A 652 5.67 -20.75 2.32
N LYS A 653 5.97 -20.32 3.55
CA LYS A 653 7.34 -20.16 4.08
C LYS A 653 7.44 -20.64 5.52
N ARG A 654 8.65 -20.84 6.04
CA ARG A 654 8.82 -21.16 7.48
C ARG A 654 8.42 -19.94 8.32
N VAL A 655 7.87 -20.15 9.51
CA VAL A 655 7.47 -19.08 10.46
C VAL A 655 8.61 -18.07 10.66
N SER A 656 9.85 -18.57 10.80
CA SER A 656 11.04 -17.74 10.95
C SER A 656 11.28 -16.77 9.78
N VAL A 657 10.81 -17.07 8.56
CA VAL A 657 10.93 -16.16 7.41
C VAL A 657 10.06 -14.92 7.59
N PHE A 658 8.86 -15.06 8.16
CA PHE A 658 7.97 -13.93 8.45
C PHE A 658 8.40 -13.13 9.69
N GLN A 659 9.08 -13.77 10.65
CA GLN A 659 9.53 -13.11 11.89
C GLN A 659 10.93 -12.46 11.81
N GLN A 660 11.86 -13.05 11.06
CA GLN A 660 13.27 -12.62 11.05
C GLN A 660 13.62 -11.65 9.91
N ASN A 661 12.79 -11.61 8.85
CA ASN A 661 12.95 -10.68 7.74
C ASN A 661 12.02 -9.48 7.96
N PRO A 662 12.55 -8.25 8.19
CA PRO A 662 11.72 -7.07 8.37
C PRO A 662 10.79 -6.83 7.19
N HIS A 663 9.53 -6.52 7.47
CA HIS A 663 8.50 -6.19 6.49
C HIS A 663 8.09 -7.31 5.52
N TYR A 664 8.51 -8.56 5.74
CA TYR A 664 8.23 -9.67 4.82
C TYR A 664 6.75 -10.04 4.74
N ALA A 665 6.03 -9.99 5.87
CA ALA A 665 4.59 -10.20 5.87
C ALA A 665 3.87 -8.99 5.23
N GLU A 666 4.27 -7.78 5.61
CA GLU A 666 3.66 -6.54 5.15
C GLU A 666 3.83 -6.29 3.65
N SER A 667 5.01 -6.57 3.07
CA SER A 667 5.23 -6.46 1.63
C SER A 667 4.35 -7.41 0.82
N PHE A 668 4.11 -8.61 1.35
CA PHE A 668 3.23 -9.59 0.71
C PHE A 668 1.75 -9.23 0.87
N ILE A 669 1.33 -8.79 2.06
CA ILE A 669 -0.03 -8.28 2.32
C ILE A 669 -0.33 -7.10 1.39
N GLN A 670 0.60 -6.13 1.28
CA GLN A 670 0.49 -5.02 0.34
C GLN A 670 0.35 -5.50 -1.11
N SER A 671 1.21 -6.43 -1.54
CA SER A 671 1.16 -7.01 -2.90
C SER A 671 -0.15 -7.73 -3.20
N VAL A 672 -0.73 -8.42 -2.21
CA VAL A 672 -2.04 -9.06 -2.27
C VAL A 672 -3.16 -8.01 -2.42
N LEU A 673 -3.17 -6.97 -1.58
CA LEU A 673 -4.19 -5.92 -1.59
C LEU A 673 -4.17 -5.09 -2.90
N LEU A 674 -2.97 -4.77 -3.42
CA LEU A 674 -2.78 -4.12 -4.73
C LEU A 674 -3.22 -5.01 -5.90
N ALA A 675 -3.12 -6.33 -5.77
CA ALA A 675 -3.61 -7.27 -6.78
C ALA A 675 -5.14 -7.45 -6.73
N ALA A 676 -5.73 -7.42 -5.53
CA ALA A 676 -7.13 -7.73 -5.26
C ALA A 676 -8.14 -6.71 -5.83
N ALA A 677 -7.90 -5.40 -5.64
CA ALA A 677 -8.82 -4.34 -6.04
C ALA A 677 -8.08 -3.03 -6.43
N GLY A 678 -8.55 -2.37 -7.49
CA GLY A 678 -8.07 -1.06 -7.93
C GLY A 678 -8.48 0.05 -6.96
N PRO A 679 -7.77 1.19 -6.90
CA PRO A 679 -8.00 2.24 -5.88
C PRO A 679 -9.45 2.70 -5.74
N ALA A 680 -10.17 2.85 -6.86
CA ALA A 680 -11.58 3.25 -6.88
C ALA A 680 -12.56 2.17 -6.34
N GLU A 681 -12.18 0.90 -6.38
CA GLU A 681 -13.04 -0.23 -5.98
C GLU A 681 -12.96 -0.53 -4.48
N ARG A 682 -11.82 -0.22 -3.83
CA ARG A 682 -11.52 -0.63 -2.44
C ARG A 682 -12.50 -0.09 -1.42
N GLN A 683 -12.98 1.13 -1.64
CA GLN A 683 -13.84 1.80 -0.66
C GLN A 683 -15.13 1.04 -0.36
N ASP A 684 -15.69 0.38 -1.36
CA ASP A 684 -16.91 -0.43 -1.24
C ASP A 684 -16.60 -1.95 -1.27
N ALA A 685 -15.31 -2.31 -1.26
CA ALA A 685 -14.85 -3.67 -1.18
C ALA A 685 -14.90 -4.21 0.27
N THR A 686 -15.46 -5.41 0.41
CA THR A 686 -15.29 -6.25 1.60
C THR A 686 -14.24 -7.33 1.32
N LEU A 687 -13.37 -7.63 2.29
CA LEU A 687 -12.49 -8.82 2.29
C LEU A 687 -12.80 -9.71 3.49
N VAL A 688 -12.77 -11.03 3.31
CA VAL A 688 -12.90 -12.00 4.42
C VAL A 688 -11.52 -12.43 4.91
N VAL A 689 -11.30 -12.46 6.22
CA VAL A 689 -10.01 -12.84 6.82
C VAL A 689 -10.20 -13.91 7.90
N GLY A 690 -9.30 -14.89 7.93
CA GLY A 690 -9.27 -15.90 8.97
C GLY A 690 -8.11 -16.87 8.79
N GLY A 691 -8.00 -17.85 9.66
CA GLY A 691 -6.99 -18.90 9.56
C GLY A 691 -7.28 -20.10 10.46
N ASP A 692 -6.33 -21.01 10.48
CA ASP A 692 -6.48 -22.31 11.16
C ASP A 692 -6.15 -22.31 12.66
N GLY A 693 -5.74 -21.16 13.19
CA GLY A 693 -5.31 -21.01 14.58
C GLY A 693 -3.82 -21.21 14.82
N ARG A 694 -3.00 -21.49 13.79
CA ARG A 694 -1.54 -21.65 13.95
C ARG A 694 -0.84 -20.39 14.49
N PHE A 695 0.32 -20.60 15.09
CA PHE A 695 1.21 -19.53 15.54
C PHE A 695 1.49 -18.48 14.43
N TYR A 696 1.64 -17.22 14.84
CA TYR A 696 1.75 -16.01 14.00
C TYR A 696 0.44 -15.58 13.28
N MET A 697 -0.67 -16.33 13.39
CA MET A 697 -1.94 -15.96 12.74
C MET A 697 -2.50 -14.64 13.26
N LYS A 698 -2.55 -14.44 14.58
CA LYS A 698 -3.21 -13.26 15.19
C LYS A 698 -2.47 -11.98 14.83
N GLU A 699 -1.13 -12.04 14.84
CA GLU A 699 -0.21 -11.00 14.42
C GLU A 699 -0.44 -10.63 12.95
N ALA A 700 -0.51 -11.63 12.07
CA ALA A 700 -0.80 -11.42 10.65
C ALA A 700 -2.19 -10.81 10.40
N ILE A 701 -3.22 -11.17 11.19
CA ILE A 701 -4.56 -10.53 11.09
C ILE A 701 -4.50 -9.04 11.47
N GLN A 702 -3.76 -8.66 12.52
CA GLN A 702 -3.59 -7.24 12.86
C GLN A 702 -2.87 -6.49 11.73
N LEU A 703 -1.80 -7.06 11.15
CA LEU A 703 -1.12 -6.47 10.00
C LEU A 703 -2.06 -6.32 8.78
N ILE A 704 -2.90 -7.32 8.49
CA ILE A 704 -3.90 -7.23 7.43
C ILE A 704 -4.89 -6.09 7.70
N ALA A 705 -5.40 -5.94 8.92
CA ALA A 705 -6.31 -4.84 9.27
C ALA A 705 -5.64 -3.47 9.14
N GLN A 706 -4.43 -3.31 9.67
CA GLN A 706 -3.67 -2.06 9.65
C GLN A 706 -3.29 -1.61 8.23
N ILE A 707 -2.98 -2.55 7.33
CA ILE A 707 -2.58 -2.26 5.94
C ILE A 707 -3.81 -2.14 5.03
N ALA A 708 -4.87 -2.95 5.22
CA ALA A 708 -6.11 -2.83 4.43
C ALA A 708 -6.79 -1.47 4.65
N ALA A 709 -6.89 -1.02 5.90
CA ALA A 709 -7.34 0.33 6.25
C ALA A 709 -6.55 1.42 5.51
N ALA A 710 -5.21 1.35 5.61
CA ALA A 710 -4.31 2.32 4.98
C ALA A 710 -4.35 2.30 3.44
N ASN A 711 -4.80 1.20 2.83
CA ASN A 711 -5.01 1.08 1.39
C ASN A 711 -6.41 1.53 0.92
N GLY A 712 -7.28 1.95 1.82
CA GLY A 712 -8.64 2.41 1.53
C GLY A 712 -9.68 1.29 1.33
N PHE A 713 -9.46 0.09 1.89
CA PHE A 713 -10.51 -0.92 1.93
C PHE A 713 -11.58 -0.51 2.94
N GLY A 714 -12.87 -0.57 2.55
CA GLY A 714 -13.96 -0.16 3.43
C GLY A 714 -14.29 -1.15 4.55
N HIS A 715 -14.12 -2.45 4.31
CA HIS A 715 -14.67 -3.48 5.19
C HIS A 715 -13.83 -4.77 5.25
N LEU A 716 -13.57 -5.28 6.46
CA LEU A 716 -13.16 -6.67 6.71
C LEU A 716 -14.25 -7.44 7.45
N VAL A 717 -14.45 -8.71 7.09
CA VAL A 717 -15.21 -9.69 7.88
C VAL A 717 -14.21 -10.71 8.42
N ILE A 718 -14.14 -10.89 9.75
CA ILE A 718 -13.11 -11.72 10.39
C ILE A 718 -13.77 -12.74 11.33
N GLY A 719 -13.31 -14.01 11.26
CA GLY A 719 -13.78 -15.03 12.20
C GLY A 719 -13.34 -14.76 13.65
N GLN A 720 -14.18 -15.10 14.62
CA GLN A 720 -13.88 -14.93 16.04
C GLN A 720 -12.53 -15.57 16.43
N ASN A 721 -11.73 -14.85 17.21
CA ASN A 721 -10.34 -15.18 17.56
C ASN A 721 -9.39 -15.32 16.36
N GLY A 722 -9.81 -14.89 15.16
CA GLY A 722 -9.15 -15.14 13.88
C GLY A 722 -9.45 -16.51 13.26
N ILE A 723 -10.24 -17.35 13.93
CA ILE A 723 -10.53 -18.73 13.52
C ILE A 723 -11.61 -18.71 12.43
N MET A 724 -11.26 -19.19 11.23
CA MET A 724 -12.23 -19.51 10.18
C MET A 724 -11.64 -20.55 9.23
N SER A 725 -12.35 -21.66 9.00
CA SER A 725 -11.90 -22.73 8.11
C SER A 725 -11.86 -22.28 6.65
N THR A 726 -11.04 -22.91 5.81
CA THR A 726 -10.99 -22.63 4.37
C THR A 726 -12.38 -22.80 3.70
N PRO A 727 -13.17 -23.84 4.03
CA PRO A 727 -14.58 -23.93 3.61
C PRO A 727 -15.44 -22.75 4.09
N ALA A 728 -15.34 -22.35 5.37
CA ALA A 728 -16.13 -21.27 5.94
C ALA A 728 -15.77 -19.90 5.33
N VAL A 729 -14.49 -19.61 5.08
CA VAL A 729 -14.08 -18.40 4.34
C VAL A 729 -14.72 -18.40 2.95
N SER A 730 -14.72 -19.53 2.24
CA SER A 730 -15.29 -19.60 0.89
C SER A 730 -16.82 -19.44 0.90
N CYS A 731 -17.51 -19.96 1.92
CA CYS A 731 -18.92 -19.70 2.20
C CYS A 731 -19.19 -18.21 2.45
N VAL A 732 -18.48 -17.59 3.40
CA VAL A 732 -18.69 -16.18 3.79
C VAL A 732 -18.36 -15.22 2.64
N ILE A 733 -17.34 -15.46 1.81
CA ILE A 733 -17.07 -14.64 0.61
C ILE A 733 -18.26 -14.70 -0.37
N ARG A 734 -18.89 -15.87 -0.54
CA ARG A 734 -20.05 -16.06 -1.42
C ARG A 734 -21.30 -15.37 -0.88
N GLN A 735 -21.57 -15.48 0.43
CA GLN A 735 -22.72 -14.87 1.11
C GLN A 735 -22.60 -13.34 1.19
N SER A 736 -21.47 -12.83 1.67
CA SER A 736 -21.20 -11.38 1.83
C SER A 736 -20.93 -10.64 0.52
N LYS A 737 -20.73 -11.37 -0.59
CA LYS A 737 -20.32 -10.85 -1.90
C LYS A 737 -18.95 -10.15 -1.90
N ALA A 738 -18.10 -10.40 -0.89
CA ALA A 738 -16.75 -9.86 -0.75
C ALA A 738 -15.89 -9.99 -2.02
N VAL A 739 -14.98 -9.05 -2.26
CA VAL A 739 -14.08 -9.04 -3.44
C VAL A 739 -12.99 -10.12 -3.37
N GLY A 740 -12.87 -10.79 -2.23
CA GLY A 740 -11.86 -11.79 -1.98
C GLY A 740 -11.71 -12.09 -0.49
N GLY A 741 -10.61 -12.74 -0.15
CA GLY A 741 -10.22 -12.99 1.22
C GLY A 741 -8.79 -13.46 1.38
N ILE A 742 -8.30 -13.42 2.61
CA ILE A 742 -6.95 -13.82 3.00
C ILE A 742 -7.05 -14.92 4.06
N ILE A 743 -6.52 -16.10 3.75
CA ILE A 743 -6.54 -17.27 4.64
C ILE A 743 -5.13 -17.53 5.16
N LEU A 744 -4.98 -17.53 6.47
CA LEU A 744 -3.72 -17.72 7.19
C LEU A 744 -3.59 -19.19 7.60
N THR A 745 -3.13 -20.01 6.65
CA THR A 745 -3.02 -21.45 6.80
C THR A 745 -2.07 -22.08 5.79
N ALA A 746 -1.23 -23.00 6.29
CA ALA A 746 -0.42 -23.91 5.49
C ALA A 746 -1.01 -25.34 5.41
N SER A 747 -2.30 -25.50 5.67
CA SER A 747 -3.02 -26.78 5.63
C SER A 747 -2.28 -27.84 6.49
N HIS A 748 -2.15 -29.07 6.00
CA HIS A 748 -1.38 -30.20 6.54
C HIS A 748 0.03 -29.93 7.13
N ASN A 749 0.65 -28.77 6.88
CA ASN A 749 1.98 -28.50 7.42
C ASN A 749 1.91 -28.01 8.88
N PRO A 750 2.84 -28.45 9.76
CA PRO A 750 2.81 -28.14 11.19
C PRO A 750 3.07 -26.65 11.47
N GLY A 751 2.52 -26.18 12.60
CA GLY A 751 2.61 -24.81 13.11
C GLY A 751 3.34 -24.76 14.47
N GLY A 752 3.59 -23.55 14.98
CA GLY A 752 4.31 -23.31 16.24
C GLY A 752 5.61 -22.50 16.04
N THR A 753 6.50 -22.53 17.05
CA THR A 753 7.69 -21.64 17.13
C THR A 753 9.04 -22.23 16.70
N GLN A 754 9.16 -23.56 16.58
CA GLN A 754 10.43 -24.24 16.21
C GLN A 754 10.81 -24.16 14.72
N ARG A 755 12.08 -24.48 14.42
CA ARG A 755 12.79 -24.28 13.12
C ARG A 755 12.24 -25.01 11.87
N ARG A 756 11.24 -25.89 11.98
CA ARG A 756 10.68 -26.69 10.86
C ARG A 756 9.21 -26.37 10.51
N LEU A 757 8.66 -25.28 11.03
CA LEU A 757 7.22 -25.02 11.04
C LEU A 757 6.82 -23.95 10.02
N TRP A 758 5.63 -24.08 9.44
CA TRP A 758 5.22 -23.31 8.25
C TRP A 758 4.05 -22.36 8.54
N HIS A 759 4.13 -21.17 7.98
CA HIS A 759 3.03 -20.21 7.89
C HIS A 759 2.78 -19.90 6.40
N GLN A 760 1.55 -19.56 6.04
CA GLN A 760 1.19 -19.33 4.66
C GLN A 760 0.04 -18.36 4.55
N ILE A 761 0.22 -17.38 3.66
CA ILE A 761 -0.81 -16.40 3.32
C ILE A 761 -1.42 -16.84 1.99
N GLN A 762 -2.64 -17.38 2.04
CA GLN A 762 -3.42 -17.70 0.87
C GLN A 762 -4.28 -16.49 0.47
N HIS A 763 -4.34 -16.17 -0.83
CA HIS A 763 -5.28 -15.19 -1.36
C HIS A 763 -6.43 -15.88 -2.09
N ARG A 764 -7.63 -15.31 -1.98
CA ARG A 764 -8.85 -15.64 -2.71
C ARG A 764 -9.34 -14.36 -3.38
N GLN A 765 -9.63 -14.39 -4.69
CA GLN A 765 -10.20 -13.22 -5.39
C GLN A 765 -11.55 -13.59 -6.01
N ARG A 766 -12.51 -12.67 -5.93
CA ARG A 766 -13.80 -12.75 -6.60
C ARG A 766 -13.83 -11.84 -7.82
N ARG A 767 -13.71 -12.40 -9.02
CA ARG A 767 -14.21 -11.76 -10.26
C ARG A 767 -15.64 -12.21 -10.63
N SER A 768 -16.17 -13.18 -9.89
CA SER A 768 -17.58 -13.59 -9.87
C SER A 768 -17.85 -14.45 -8.64
N VAL A 769 -16.96 -15.41 -8.37
CA VAL A 769 -17.08 -16.43 -7.31
C VAL A 769 -15.78 -16.57 -6.50
N SER A 770 -15.90 -16.83 -5.19
CA SER A 770 -14.79 -17.20 -4.29
C SER A 770 -14.06 -18.42 -4.84
N ARG A 771 -12.74 -18.34 -5.04
CA ARG A 771 -11.85 -19.44 -5.50
C ARG A 771 -10.40 -19.20 -5.08
N PRO A 772 -9.53 -20.24 -5.05
CA PRO A 772 -8.07 -20.05 -5.03
C PRO A 772 -7.63 -19.08 -6.15
N ALA A 773 -6.73 -18.15 -5.84
CA ALA A 773 -6.28 -17.15 -6.81
C ALA A 773 -5.70 -17.82 -8.08
N PRO A 774 -6.22 -17.51 -9.29
CA PRO A 774 -5.74 -18.10 -10.54
C PRO A 774 -4.35 -17.56 -10.92
N GLU A 775 -3.67 -18.23 -11.86
CA GLU A 775 -2.24 -17.96 -12.12
C GLU A 775 -1.94 -16.52 -12.54
N GLY A 776 -2.81 -15.87 -13.31
CA GLY A 776 -2.65 -14.45 -13.64
C GLY A 776 -2.64 -13.54 -12.41
N VAL A 777 -3.36 -13.91 -11.34
CA VAL A 777 -3.43 -13.16 -10.08
C VAL A 777 -2.24 -13.48 -9.19
N THR A 778 -1.82 -14.75 -9.07
CA THR A 778 -0.61 -15.10 -8.31
C THR A 778 0.65 -14.54 -8.96
N ASN A 779 0.70 -14.50 -10.29
CA ASN A 779 1.77 -13.85 -11.04
C ASN A 779 1.71 -12.32 -10.84
N LYS A 780 0.53 -11.66 -10.93
CA LYS A 780 0.41 -10.22 -10.61
C LYS A 780 0.91 -9.88 -9.20
N ILE A 781 0.56 -10.69 -8.18
CA ILE A 781 1.07 -10.54 -6.81
C ILE A 781 2.60 -10.65 -6.77
N TYR A 782 3.17 -11.63 -7.48
CA TYR A 782 4.62 -11.83 -7.53
C TYR A 782 5.34 -10.68 -8.23
N GLU A 783 4.86 -10.20 -9.37
CA GLU A 783 5.42 -9.06 -10.08
C GLU A 783 5.40 -7.78 -9.22
N ILE A 784 4.29 -7.52 -8.51
CA ILE A 784 4.22 -6.42 -7.54
C ILE A 784 5.26 -6.61 -6.41
N SER A 785 5.36 -7.81 -5.82
CA SER A 785 6.28 -8.06 -4.68
C SER A 785 7.76 -7.87 -5.01
N LYS A 786 8.16 -8.08 -6.28
CA LYS A 786 9.52 -7.81 -6.77
C LYS A 786 9.82 -6.32 -6.98
N GLY A 787 8.79 -5.50 -7.21
CA GLY A 787 8.92 -4.06 -7.46
C GLY A 787 8.61 -3.17 -6.25
N LEU A 788 8.03 -3.72 -5.18
CA LEU A 788 7.51 -2.94 -4.06
C LEU A 788 8.61 -2.29 -3.21
N GLN A 789 8.62 -0.96 -3.17
CA GLN A 789 9.61 -0.15 -2.42
C GLN A 789 9.04 0.45 -1.13
N GLU A 790 7.72 0.46 -0.95
CA GLU A 790 7.05 0.97 0.26
C GLU A 790 5.63 0.43 0.43
N TYR A 791 5.07 0.58 1.63
CA TYR A 791 3.66 0.28 1.94
C TYR A 791 3.08 1.27 2.96
N PRO A 792 1.80 1.67 2.83
CA PRO A 792 1.10 2.46 3.84
C PRO A 792 0.57 1.57 4.97
N ILE A 793 0.53 2.09 6.20
CA ILE A 793 0.01 1.37 7.37
C ILE A 793 -0.64 2.33 8.39
N CYS A 794 -1.72 1.88 9.02
CA CYS A 794 -2.37 2.54 10.16
C CYS A 794 -2.02 1.80 11.46
N PRO A 795 -0.84 2.04 12.07
CA PRO A 795 -0.25 1.17 13.09
C PRO A 795 -1.02 1.13 14.43
N ASP A 796 -1.89 2.12 14.66
CA ASP A 796 -2.67 2.28 15.89
C ASP A 796 -3.99 1.49 15.87
N ILE A 797 -4.43 1.01 14.69
CA ILE A 797 -5.61 0.13 14.59
C ILE A 797 -5.29 -1.19 15.29
N LYS A 798 -6.09 -1.51 16.30
CA LYS A 798 -6.06 -2.79 17.01
C LYS A 798 -7.48 -3.34 17.01
N VAL A 799 -7.66 -4.49 16.37
CA VAL A 799 -8.94 -5.19 16.31
C VAL A 799 -9.03 -6.14 17.49
N ASP A 800 -10.08 -6.05 18.31
CA ASP A 800 -10.37 -7.13 19.26
C ASP A 800 -10.96 -8.31 18.49
N LEU A 801 -10.20 -9.39 18.37
CA LEU A 801 -10.69 -10.60 17.68
C LEU A 801 -11.66 -11.42 18.55
N SER A 802 -11.72 -11.18 19.87
CA SER A 802 -12.48 -12.03 20.80
C SER A 802 -13.98 -11.71 20.84
N THR A 803 -14.36 -10.43 20.74
CA THR A 803 -15.76 -9.99 20.79
C THR A 803 -16.42 -10.01 19.42
N ILE A 804 -17.45 -10.84 19.24
CA ILE A 804 -18.33 -10.83 18.05
C ILE A 804 -19.08 -9.50 17.97
N GLY A 805 -19.11 -8.90 16.78
CA GLY A 805 -19.80 -7.64 16.50
C GLY A 805 -19.00 -6.70 15.59
N LYS A 806 -19.64 -5.59 15.25
CA LYS A 806 -19.07 -4.53 14.41
C LYS A 806 -18.13 -3.63 15.19
N GLN A 807 -16.87 -3.58 14.78
CA GLN A 807 -15.90 -2.56 15.15
C GLN A 807 -15.78 -1.55 14.01
N THR A 808 -15.61 -0.27 14.33
CA THR A 808 -15.48 0.79 13.33
C THR A 808 -14.38 1.73 13.74
N PHE A 809 -13.46 1.97 12.81
CA PHE A 809 -12.28 2.80 12.97
C PHE A 809 -12.40 3.96 12.00
N GLU A 810 -12.33 5.19 12.49
CA GLU A 810 -12.20 6.34 11.61
C GLU A 810 -10.82 6.29 10.95
N VAL A 811 -10.79 6.28 9.62
CA VAL A 811 -9.56 6.16 8.82
C VAL A 811 -9.59 7.25 7.77
N ASP A 812 -8.82 8.29 8.04
CA ASP A 812 -9.25 9.66 7.80
C ASP A 812 -9.15 10.16 6.33
N SER A 813 -8.76 9.28 5.40
CA SER A 813 -8.74 9.55 3.95
C SER A 813 -9.95 8.95 3.20
N PHE A 814 -10.78 8.16 3.89
CA PHE A 814 -11.77 7.24 3.33
C PHE A 814 -13.06 7.25 4.17
N LYS A 815 -14.13 6.55 3.73
CA LYS A 815 -15.28 6.21 4.58
C LYS A 815 -14.77 5.34 5.76
N PRO A 816 -15.37 5.43 6.96
CA PRO A 816 -14.93 4.70 8.15
C PRO A 816 -14.71 3.20 7.90
N PHE A 817 -13.53 2.72 8.29
CA PHE A 817 -13.11 1.33 8.13
C PHE A 817 -13.89 0.44 9.11
N THR A 818 -14.66 -0.49 8.56
CA THR A 818 -15.43 -1.47 9.34
C THR A 818 -14.64 -2.77 9.47
N VAL A 819 -14.69 -3.37 10.67
CA VAL A 819 -14.31 -4.77 10.89
C VAL A 819 -15.45 -5.47 11.62
N ASP A 820 -16.15 -6.36 10.92
CA ASP A 820 -17.21 -7.20 11.51
C ASP A 820 -16.58 -8.52 11.98
N ILE A 821 -16.52 -8.72 13.30
CA ILE A 821 -16.14 -10.00 13.90
C ILE A 821 -17.36 -10.92 13.91
N VAL A 822 -17.28 -12.06 13.24
CA VAL A 822 -18.39 -13.02 13.08
C VAL A 822 -18.11 -14.35 13.77
N ASP A 823 -19.17 -15.06 14.15
CA ASP A 823 -19.04 -16.44 14.61
C ASP A 823 -18.41 -17.32 13.52
N SER A 824 -17.36 -18.05 13.87
CA SER A 824 -16.60 -18.87 12.92
C SER A 824 -17.45 -19.94 12.20
N VAL A 825 -18.54 -20.38 12.83
CA VAL A 825 -19.32 -21.56 12.40
C VAL A 825 -20.70 -21.18 11.87
N ALA A 826 -21.37 -20.15 12.41
CA ALA A 826 -22.80 -19.87 12.15
C ALA A 826 -23.20 -19.88 10.66
N ALA A 827 -22.60 -19.02 9.83
CA ALA A 827 -22.90 -18.92 8.39
C ALA A 827 -22.62 -20.23 7.61
N TYR A 828 -21.61 -20.97 8.05
CA TYR A 828 -21.24 -22.25 7.46
C TYR A 828 -22.21 -23.38 7.87
N GLY A 829 -22.67 -23.39 9.12
CA GLY A 829 -23.73 -24.29 9.61
C GLY A 829 -25.08 -24.02 8.95
N GLU A 830 -25.42 -22.76 8.68
CA GLU A 830 -26.59 -22.40 7.86
C GLU A 830 -26.51 -23.00 6.46
N MET A 831 -25.39 -22.83 5.76
CA MET A 831 -25.17 -23.44 4.45
C MET A 831 -25.28 -24.98 4.49
N LEU A 832 -24.75 -25.64 5.53
CA LEU A 832 -24.86 -27.09 5.67
C LEU A 832 -26.30 -27.57 5.93
N ARG A 833 -27.10 -26.81 6.69
CA ARG A 833 -28.54 -27.10 6.91
C ARG A 833 -29.37 -27.07 5.63
N ASP A 834 -29.03 -26.21 4.66
CA ASP A 834 -29.71 -26.20 3.35
C ASP A 834 -29.33 -27.39 2.45
N ILE A 835 -28.14 -27.98 2.69
CA ILE A 835 -27.53 -29.06 1.90
C ILE A 835 -27.98 -30.45 2.38
N PHE A 836 -27.97 -30.69 3.69
CA PHE A 836 -28.13 -32.02 4.31
C PHE A 836 -29.41 -32.16 5.13
N ASP A 837 -29.89 -33.39 5.31
CA ASP A 837 -31.02 -33.70 6.19
C ASP A 837 -30.55 -33.77 7.65
N PHE A 838 -30.51 -32.61 8.31
CA PHE A 838 -30.12 -32.51 9.72
C PHE A 838 -31.00 -33.33 10.66
N PRO A 839 -32.34 -33.41 10.50
CA PRO A 839 -33.18 -34.36 11.23
C PRO A 839 -32.74 -35.83 11.10
N ALA A 840 -32.49 -36.33 9.88
CA ALA A 840 -32.06 -37.72 9.67
C ALA A 840 -30.64 -37.98 10.21
N LEU A 841 -29.73 -37.01 10.06
CA LEU A 841 -28.39 -37.07 10.67
C LEU A 841 -28.47 -37.08 12.21
N LYS A 842 -29.41 -36.34 12.80
CA LYS A 842 -29.65 -36.32 14.24
C LYS A 842 -30.25 -37.63 14.74
N GLU A 843 -31.13 -38.27 13.99
CA GLU A 843 -31.60 -39.64 14.29
C GLU A 843 -30.43 -40.64 14.27
N LEU A 844 -29.54 -40.54 13.26
CA LEU A 844 -28.35 -41.40 13.12
C LEU A 844 -27.32 -41.22 14.26
N LEU A 845 -27.18 -40.02 14.81
CA LEU A 845 -26.14 -39.69 15.80
C LEU A 845 -26.62 -39.63 17.26
N SER A 846 -27.93 -39.51 17.49
CA SER A 846 -28.50 -39.38 18.85
C SER A 846 -29.74 -40.26 19.11
N GLY A 847 -30.25 -40.98 18.10
CA GLY A 847 -31.42 -41.84 18.23
C GLY A 847 -31.17 -43.15 19.00
N ALA A 848 -32.24 -43.93 19.18
CA ALA A 848 -32.22 -45.22 19.89
C ALA A 848 -31.37 -46.32 19.22
N LYS A 849 -30.88 -46.08 18.00
CA LYS A 849 -29.95 -46.93 17.25
C LYS A 849 -28.80 -46.10 16.66
N HIS A 850 -28.30 -45.11 17.41
CA HIS A 850 -27.21 -44.27 16.94
C HIS A 850 -25.94 -45.08 16.64
N ILE A 851 -25.14 -44.60 15.70
CA ILE A 851 -23.80 -45.14 15.45
C ILE A 851 -22.76 -44.44 16.30
N ASN A 852 -21.72 -45.16 16.72
CA ASN A 852 -20.62 -44.59 17.49
C ASN A 852 -19.63 -43.92 16.55
N VAL A 853 -19.46 -42.59 16.66
CA VAL A 853 -18.55 -41.82 15.78
C VAL A 853 -17.38 -41.18 16.53
N ARG A 854 -16.21 -41.08 15.86
CA ARG A 854 -15.03 -40.33 16.33
C ARG A 854 -14.51 -39.39 15.25
N LEU A 855 -14.45 -38.11 15.56
CA LEU A 855 -14.08 -37.04 14.64
C LEU A 855 -12.87 -36.30 15.20
N ASP A 856 -11.70 -36.50 14.60
CA ASP A 856 -10.43 -35.92 15.03
C ASP A 856 -10.12 -34.63 14.24
N ALA A 857 -10.16 -33.50 14.94
CA ALA A 857 -9.81 -32.20 14.35
C ALA A 857 -8.30 -31.93 14.31
N MET A 858 -7.45 -32.87 14.77
CA MET A 858 -5.98 -32.78 14.79
C MET A 858 -5.46 -31.46 15.39
N HIS A 859 -6.16 -30.92 16.39
CA HIS A 859 -5.92 -29.60 17.00
C HIS A 859 -5.93 -28.41 16.02
N GLY A 860 -6.51 -28.58 14.83
CA GLY A 860 -6.71 -27.55 13.82
C GLY A 860 -8.10 -26.90 13.87
N VAL A 861 -8.43 -26.19 12.79
CA VAL A 861 -9.56 -25.25 12.72
C VAL A 861 -10.93 -25.90 12.91
N VAL A 862 -11.07 -27.19 12.61
CA VAL A 862 -12.38 -27.86 12.51
C VAL A 862 -12.98 -28.16 13.90
N GLY A 863 -12.20 -28.02 14.98
CA GLY A 863 -12.64 -28.35 16.34
C GLY A 863 -13.95 -27.69 16.80
N PRO A 864 -14.12 -26.36 16.65
CA PRO A 864 -15.38 -25.67 16.95
C PRO A 864 -16.54 -26.08 16.03
N TYR A 865 -16.26 -26.48 14.78
CA TYR A 865 -17.25 -26.91 13.81
C TYR A 865 -17.81 -28.29 14.17
N VAL A 866 -16.94 -29.26 14.52
CA VAL A 866 -17.35 -30.58 15.03
C VAL A 866 -18.21 -30.44 16.29
N LYS A 867 -17.80 -29.57 17.23
CA LYS A 867 -18.55 -29.34 18.47
C LYS A 867 -19.93 -28.75 18.21
N LYS A 868 -20.02 -27.59 17.56
CA LYS A 868 -21.30 -26.90 17.31
C LYS A 868 -22.23 -27.70 16.40
N ILE A 869 -21.74 -28.21 15.27
CA ILE A 869 -22.61 -28.89 14.29
C ILE A 869 -22.88 -30.33 14.70
N VAL A 870 -21.83 -31.13 14.96
CA VAL A 870 -22.02 -32.58 15.15
C VAL A 870 -22.45 -32.92 16.58
N CYS A 871 -21.92 -32.24 17.60
CA CYS A 871 -22.26 -32.56 18.99
C CYS A 871 -23.47 -31.77 19.50
N GLU A 872 -23.47 -30.44 19.36
CA GLU A 872 -24.53 -29.57 19.92
C GLU A 872 -25.81 -29.59 19.04
N GLU A 873 -25.69 -29.39 17.73
CA GLU A 873 -26.85 -29.31 16.82
C GLU A 873 -27.38 -30.70 16.41
N LEU A 874 -26.51 -31.61 15.96
CA LEU A 874 -26.88 -32.99 15.59
C LEU A 874 -26.90 -33.99 16.78
N GLY A 875 -26.53 -33.57 17.99
CA GLY A 875 -26.71 -34.35 19.21
C GLY A 875 -25.72 -35.50 19.45
N SER A 876 -24.61 -35.59 18.70
CA SER A 876 -23.59 -36.62 18.92
C SER A 876 -22.94 -36.47 20.30
N PRO A 877 -22.63 -37.58 21.00
CA PRO A 877 -21.94 -37.55 22.29
C PRO A 877 -20.63 -36.73 22.28
N ALA A 878 -20.37 -35.95 23.34
CA ALA A 878 -19.24 -35.01 23.38
C ALA A 878 -17.84 -35.67 23.28
N ASN A 879 -17.73 -36.97 23.58
CA ASN A 879 -16.51 -37.76 23.37
C ASN A 879 -16.23 -38.07 21.88
N SER A 880 -17.21 -37.91 20.98
CA SER A 880 -16.99 -37.99 19.53
C SER A 880 -16.04 -36.90 19.02
N ALA A 881 -15.97 -35.74 19.68
CA ALA A 881 -15.13 -34.60 19.30
C ALA A 881 -13.67 -34.75 19.81
N VAL A 882 -12.81 -35.42 19.04
CA VAL A 882 -11.40 -35.66 19.38
C VAL A 882 -10.53 -34.49 18.93
N ASN A 883 -9.59 -34.08 19.79
CA ASN A 883 -8.65 -32.97 19.56
C ASN A 883 -9.30 -31.63 19.16
N CYS A 884 -10.61 -31.47 19.39
CA CYS A 884 -11.46 -30.36 18.94
C CYS A 884 -11.25 -29.05 19.75
N VAL A 885 -10.00 -28.67 19.97
CA VAL A 885 -9.57 -27.37 20.51
C VAL A 885 -8.39 -26.93 19.62
N PRO A 886 -8.53 -25.82 18.85
CA PRO A 886 -7.43 -25.31 18.03
C PRO A 886 -6.21 -24.96 18.88
N LYS A 887 -5.01 -25.33 18.44
CA LYS A 887 -3.73 -25.00 19.08
C LYS A 887 -2.77 -24.38 18.07
N GLU A 888 -1.99 -23.41 18.53
CA GLU A 888 -1.02 -22.69 17.69
C GLU A 888 0.11 -23.56 17.13
N ASP A 889 0.33 -24.72 17.74
CA ASP A 889 1.31 -25.76 17.36
C ASP A 889 0.66 -27.07 16.86
N PHE A 890 -0.67 -27.12 16.72
CA PHE A 890 -1.44 -28.37 16.53
C PHE A 890 -1.11 -29.48 17.56
N GLY A 891 -0.71 -29.09 18.78
CA GLY A 891 -0.24 -29.99 19.83
C GLY A 891 1.13 -30.62 19.59
N GLY A 892 1.92 -30.10 18.64
CA GLY A 892 3.23 -30.63 18.26
C GLY A 892 3.22 -31.63 17.10
N HIS A 893 2.06 -31.87 16.48
CA HIS A 893 1.87 -32.85 15.41
C HIS A 893 1.68 -32.20 14.03
N HIS A 894 1.72 -33.01 12.96
CA HIS A 894 1.26 -32.60 11.64
C HIS A 894 -0.27 -32.76 11.57
N PRO A 895 -1.04 -31.71 11.26
CA PRO A 895 -2.49 -31.82 11.09
C PRO A 895 -2.81 -32.32 9.66
N ASP A 896 -2.35 -33.52 9.31
CA ASP A 896 -2.52 -34.14 7.99
C ASP A 896 -3.30 -35.46 8.12
N PRO A 897 -4.55 -35.54 7.64
CA PRO A 897 -5.43 -36.67 7.88
C PRO A 897 -5.05 -37.83 6.97
N ASN A 898 -4.10 -38.64 7.40
CA ASN A 898 -3.70 -39.88 6.75
C ASN A 898 -3.30 -40.96 7.79
N LEU A 899 -3.13 -42.20 7.32
CA LEU A 899 -2.85 -43.37 8.18
C LEU A 899 -1.55 -43.28 9.01
N THR A 900 -0.63 -42.35 8.67
CA THR A 900 0.64 -42.13 9.38
C THR A 900 0.47 -41.11 10.50
N TYR A 901 -0.10 -39.93 10.23
CA TYR A 901 -0.18 -38.85 11.22
C TYR A 901 -1.45 -38.90 12.09
N ALA A 902 -2.57 -39.41 11.57
CA ALA A 902 -3.80 -39.67 12.35
C ALA A 902 -3.78 -41.07 13.01
N ALA A 903 -2.60 -41.54 13.42
CA ALA A 903 -2.38 -42.88 13.96
C ALA A 903 -3.22 -43.19 15.21
N ASP A 904 -3.47 -42.20 16.07
CA ASP A 904 -4.26 -42.38 17.29
C ASP A 904 -5.75 -42.61 17.01
N LEU A 905 -6.32 -41.90 16.03
CA LEU A 905 -7.66 -42.20 15.51
C LEU A 905 -7.69 -43.61 14.90
N VAL A 906 -6.70 -43.94 14.05
CA VAL A 906 -6.60 -45.27 13.42
C VAL A 906 -6.49 -46.39 14.47
N ASN A 907 -5.75 -46.18 15.55
CA ASN A 907 -5.66 -47.12 16.69
C ASN A 907 -6.97 -47.20 17.49
N THR A 908 -7.66 -46.06 17.69
CA THR A 908 -8.98 -46.01 18.35
C THR A 908 -10.02 -46.78 17.54
N MET A 909 -10.07 -46.61 16.21
CA MET A 909 -11.01 -47.31 15.34
C MET A 909 -10.78 -48.83 15.29
N LYS A 910 -9.53 -49.31 15.42
CA LYS A 910 -9.20 -50.75 15.52
C LYS A 910 -9.88 -51.44 16.70
N GLY A 911 -10.15 -50.70 17.79
CA GLY A 911 -10.86 -51.23 18.96
C GLY A 911 -12.29 -51.70 18.67
N GLY A 912 -12.90 -51.29 17.55
CA GLY A 912 -14.22 -51.75 17.12
C GLY A 912 -15.42 -51.13 17.84
N GLU A 913 -15.19 -50.32 18.89
CA GLU A 913 -16.23 -49.54 19.59
C GLU A 913 -16.99 -48.59 18.66
N TYR A 914 -16.29 -48.00 17.68
CA TYR A 914 -16.78 -46.95 16.79
C TYR A 914 -17.02 -47.49 15.38
N ASP A 915 -18.15 -47.11 14.78
CA ASP A 915 -18.60 -47.57 13.45
C ASP A 915 -18.11 -46.66 12.32
N PHE A 916 -17.89 -45.38 12.63
CA PHE A 916 -17.39 -44.36 11.72
C PHE A 916 -16.32 -43.49 12.40
N GLY A 917 -15.21 -43.26 11.70
CA GLY A 917 -14.14 -42.37 12.13
C GLY A 917 -13.77 -41.39 11.02
N ALA A 918 -13.40 -40.16 11.36
CA ALA A 918 -12.80 -39.24 10.40
C ALA A 918 -11.75 -38.32 11.04
N ALA A 919 -10.77 -37.90 10.24
CA ALA A 919 -9.78 -36.90 10.60
C ALA A 919 -9.79 -35.75 9.59
N PHE A 920 -9.50 -34.53 10.04
CA PHE A 920 -9.43 -33.32 9.21
C PHE A 920 -8.02 -32.71 9.20
N ASP A 921 -7.69 -31.91 8.17
CA ASP A 921 -6.44 -31.16 8.15
C ASP A 921 -6.54 -29.77 8.80
N GLY A 922 -5.40 -29.07 8.88
CA GLY A 922 -5.25 -27.79 9.57
C GLY A 922 -6.38 -26.80 9.31
N ASP A 923 -6.69 -26.49 8.05
CA ASP A 923 -7.77 -25.57 7.63
C ASP A 923 -9.09 -26.26 7.24
N GLY A 924 -9.21 -27.56 7.43
CA GLY A 924 -10.44 -28.33 7.27
C GLY A 924 -10.88 -28.56 5.82
N ASP A 925 -9.97 -28.41 4.87
CA ASP A 925 -10.26 -28.66 3.45
C ASP A 925 -10.04 -30.13 3.06
N ARG A 926 -9.50 -30.96 3.96
CA ARG A 926 -9.35 -32.42 3.76
C ARG A 926 -10.13 -33.27 4.76
N ASN A 927 -10.40 -34.52 4.36
CA ASN A 927 -10.94 -35.57 5.21
C ASN A 927 -10.28 -36.94 4.92
N MET A 928 -9.94 -37.67 5.98
CA MET A 928 -9.82 -39.12 5.95
C MET A 928 -11.10 -39.73 6.52
N VAL A 929 -11.58 -40.83 5.93
CA VAL A 929 -12.73 -41.61 6.41
C VAL A 929 -12.29 -43.02 6.77
N LEU A 930 -12.75 -43.49 7.94
CA LEU A 930 -12.53 -44.82 8.48
C LEU A 930 -13.88 -45.47 8.83
N GLY A 931 -14.01 -46.76 8.53
CA GLY A 931 -15.06 -47.61 9.08
C GLY A 931 -14.65 -48.26 10.40
N LYS A 932 -15.55 -49.08 10.92
CA LYS A 932 -15.32 -49.99 12.06
C LYS A 932 -14.01 -50.80 11.90
N HIS A 933 -13.38 -51.12 13.02
CA HIS A 933 -12.08 -51.83 13.07
C HIS A 933 -10.91 -51.12 12.36
N GLY A 934 -11.06 -49.86 12.00
CA GLY A 934 -10.05 -49.08 11.27
C GLY A 934 -10.02 -49.38 9.77
N PHE A 935 -11.12 -49.86 9.20
CA PHE A 935 -11.27 -50.04 7.75
C PHE A 935 -11.01 -48.71 7.02
N PHE A 936 -10.00 -48.66 6.15
CA PHE A 936 -9.61 -47.43 5.45
C PHE A 936 -10.40 -47.23 4.15
N VAL A 937 -11.10 -46.09 4.06
CA VAL A 937 -11.70 -45.63 2.80
C VAL A 937 -10.66 -44.81 2.04
N ASN A 938 -10.17 -45.30 0.89
CA ASN A 938 -9.28 -44.53 0.03
C ASN A 938 -10.01 -43.26 -0.47
N PRO A 939 -9.38 -42.07 -0.50
CA PRO A 939 -10.05 -40.83 -0.94
C PRO A 939 -10.62 -40.89 -2.37
N SER A 940 -10.01 -41.68 -3.26
CA SER A 940 -10.52 -41.90 -4.62
C SER A 940 -11.81 -42.74 -4.64
N ASP A 941 -11.89 -43.76 -3.79
CA ASP A 941 -13.12 -44.54 -3.60
C ASP A 941 -14.17 -43.71 -2.85
N SER A 942 -13.77 -42.86 -1.89
CA SER A 942 -14.68 -41.97 -1.14
C SER A 942 -15.55 -41.14 -2.07
N VAL A 943 -14.93 -40.42 -3.02
CA VAL A 943 -15.67 -39.62 -4.01
C VAL A 943 -16.48 -40.50 -4.99
N ALA A 944 -16.02 -41.71 -5.31
CA ALA A 944 -16.77 -42.66 -6.14
C ALA A 944 -18.02 -43.21 -5.43
N VAL A 945 -17.94 -43.53 -4.14
CA VAL A 945 -19.09 -43.95 -3.31
C VAL A 945 -20.07 -42.80 -3.09
N ILE A 946 -19.59 -41.58 -2.82
CA ILE A 946 -20.44 -40.39 -2.70
C ILE A 946 -21.16 -40.13 -4.04
N ALA A 947 -20.47 -40.25 -5.18
CA ALA A 947 -21.10 -40.13 -6.50
C ALA A 947 -22.16 -41.24 -6.73
N ALA A 948 -21.84 -42.49 -6.40
CA ALA A 948 -22.76 -43.62 -6.58
C ALA A 948 -24.01 -43.60 -5.68
N ASN A 949 -23.97 -42.85 -4.56
CA ASN A 949 -25.08 -42.70 -3.61
C ASN A 949 -25.55 -41.23 -3.50
N ILE A 950 -25.24 -40.38 -4.49
CA ILE A 950 -25.39 -38.92 -4.45
C ILE A 950 -26.82 -38.44 -4.19
N THR A 951 -27.81 -39.27 -4.52
CA THR A 951 -29.25 -39.07 -4.24
C THR A 951 -29.60 -39.14 -2.75
N SER A 952 -28.69 -39.58 -1.87
CA SER A 952 -28.88 -39.58 -0.41
C SER A 952 -28.77 -38.18 0.22
N ILE A 953 -28.41 -37.16 -0.56
CA ILE A 953 -28.14 -35.80 -0.08
C ILE A 953 -29.18 -34.84 -0.69
N PRO A 954 -30.02 -34.16 0.12
CA PRO A 954 -31.09 -33.29 -0.36
C PRO A 954 -30.63 -32.20 -1.35
N TYR A 955 -29.42 -31.65 -1.20
CA TYR A 955 -28.84 -30.70 -2.15
C TYR A 955 -28.91 -31.21 -3.61
N PHE A 956 -28.36 -32.39 -3.90
CA PHE A 956 -28.31 -32.91 -5.26
C PHE A 956 -29.67 -33.40 -5.78
N GLN A 957 -30.62 -33.72 -4.89
CA GLN A 957 -32.02 -33.91 -5.27
C GLN A 957 -32.65 -32.60 -5.77
N LYS A 958 -32.37 -31.46 -5.10
CA LYS A 958 -32.88 -30.13 -5.45
C LYS A 958 -32.18 -29.53 -6.69
N THR A 959 -30.86 -29.67 -6.80
CA THR A 959 -30.06 -29.02 -7.87
C THR A 959 -29.84 -29.88 -9.12
N GLY A 960 -30.11 -31.19 -9.02
CA GLY A 960 -29.56 -32.16 -9.96
C GLY A 960 -28.04 -32.30 -9.85
N VAL A 961 -27.49 -33.18 -10.68
CA VAL A 961 -26.04 -33.41 -10.82
C VAL A 961 -25.64 -33.00 -12.24
N LYS A 962 -24.76 -32.01 -12.36
CA LYS A 962 -24.36 -31.41 -13.65
C LYS A 962 -23.22 -32.16 -14.33
N GLY A 963 -22.37 -32.78 -13.52
CA GLY A 963 -21.18 -33.51 -13.95
C GLY A 963 -20.29 -33.83 -12.75
N LEU A 964 -19.30 -34.69 -12.99
CA LEU A 964 -18.34 -35.17 -12.01
C LEU A 964 -16.92 -34.74 -12.42
N ALA A 965 -15.98 -34.67 -11.48
CA ALA A 965 -14.56 -34.49 -11.84
C ALA A 965 -13.61 -35.10 -10.82
N ARG A 966 -12.40 -35.42 -11.28
CA ARG A 966 -11.26 -35.76 -10.41
C ARG A 966 -9.98 -35.17 -10.98
N SER A 967 -8.96 -35.03 -10.14
CA SER A 967 -7.63 -34.75 -10.65
C SER A 967 -7.02 -36.02 -11.27
N MET A 968 -6.18 -35.82 -12.29
CA MET A 968 -5.56 -36.88 -13.09
C MET A 968 -4.87 -37.98 -12.26
N PRO A 969 -4.16 -37.68 -11.15
CA PRO A 969 -3.54 -38.70 -10.30
C PRO A 969 -4.52 -39.51 -9.46
N THR A 970 -5.74 -39.01 -9.23
CA THR A 970 -6.79 -39.71 -8.47
C THR A 970 -7.27 -40.93 -9.25
N SER A 971 -7.61 -42.03 -8.56
CA SER A 971 -7.97 -43.31 -9.19
C SER A 971 -9.12 -43.20 -10.20
N ALA A 972 -9.11 -44.09 -11.21
CA ALA A 972 -10.14 -44.22 -12.23
C ALA A 972 -11.46 -44.86 -11.75
N ALA A 973 -11.68 -45.03 -10.44
CA ALA A 973 -12.93 -45.55 -9.86
C ALA A 973 -14.18 -44.77 -10.35
N LEU A 974 -14.08 -43.46 -10.52
CA LEU A 974 -15.14 -42.62 -11.12
C LEU A 974 -15.30 -42.85 -12.64
N ASP A 975 -14.19 -42.97 -13.39
CA ASP A 975 -14.13 -43.03 -14.87
C ASP A 975 -13.27 -44.19 -15.39
N LYS A 976 -13.76 -45.42 -15.26
CA LYS A 976 -13.21 -46.57 -15.96
C LYS A 976 -13.18 -46.38 -17.49
N ARG A 977 -12.07 -45.85 -17.99
CA ARG A 977 -11.70 -45.80 -19.41
C ARG A 977 -11.35 -47.20 -19.88
N THR A 978 -12.37 -48.00 -20.17
CA THR A 978 -12.20 -49.12 -21.09
C THR A 978 -11.74 -48.52 -22.43
N VAL A 979 -10.65 -49.04 -23.02
CA VAL A 979 -10.06 -48.48 -24.24
C VAL A 979 -11.00 -48.72 -25.44
N CYS A 980 -11.95 -47.81 -25.61
CA CYS A 980 -13.02 -47.90 -26.60
C CYS A 980 -13.12 -46.59 -27.38
N CYS A 981 -12.60 -46.62 -28.61
CA CYS A 981 -12.88 -45.65 -29.68
C CYS A 981 -12.64 -44.15 -29.40
N TYR A 982 -11.74 -43.78 -28.48
CA TYR A 982 -11.27 -42.39 -28.33
C TYR A 982 -10.09 -42.00 -29.27
N VAL A 983 -9.84 -42.80 -30.31
CA VAL A 983 -8.85 -42.51 -31.37
C VAL A 983 -9.50 -41.70 -32.50
N PHE A 984 -10.14 -40.59 -32.14
CA PHE A 984 -10.75 -39.62 -33.07
C PHE A 984 -10.71 -38.21 -32.47
N TYR A 985 -9.53 -37.59 -32.49
CA TYR A 985 -9.37 -36.12 -32.62
C TYR A 985 -7.91 -35.67 -32.90
N VAL A 986 -6.92 -36.57 -32.83
CA VAL A 986 -5.53 -36.29 -33.24
C VAL A 986 -5.14 -37.22 -34.39
N ASN A 987 -5.54 -36.83 -35.61
CA ASN A 987 -5.03 -37.22 -36.95
C ASN A 987 -6.13 -37.10 -38.01
N TYR A 988 -6.56 -35.87 -38.30
CA TYR A 988 -6.90 -35.53 -39.69
C TYR A 988 -5.59 -35.25 -40.44
N TYR A 989 -5.55 -35.55 -41.74
CA TYR A 989 -4.35 -35.56 -42.60
C TYR A 989 -3.33 -36.69 -42.36
N SER A 990 -3.77 -37.96 -42.50
CA SER A 990 -2.91 -39.04 -43.06
C SER A 990 -3.71 -40.26 -43.54
N ASN A 991 -3.61 -40.53 -44.86
CA ASN A 991 -3.94 -41.79 -45.56
C ASN A 991 -5.38 -42.38 -45.45
N PRO A 992 -6.20 -42.37 -46.53
CA PRO A 992 -7.58 -42.89 -46.50
C PRO A 992 -7.76 -44.43 -46.44
N ASN A 993 -6.73 -45.24 -46.69
CA ASN A 993 -6.90 -46.62 -47.18
C ASN A 993 -6.67 -47.76 -46.16
N THR A 994 -7.21 -47.68 -44.94
CA THR A 994 -7.26 -48.85 -44.02
C THR A 994 -8.62 -49.06 -43.35
N LYS A 995 -9.38 -50.05 -43.84
CA LYS A 995 -10.50 -50.65 -43.10
C LYS A 995 -9.97 -51.78 -42.21
N ARG A 996 -10.21 -51.71 -40.90
CA ARG A 996 -10.12 -52.86 -39.97
C ARG A 996 -11.40 -52.96 -39.15
N SER A 997 -11.82 -54.21 -38.89
CA SER A 997 -13.05 -54.50 -38.15
C SER A 997 -12.88 -54.25 -36.65
N ILE A 998 -13.93 -53.75 -36.00
CA ILE A 998 -13.97 -53.53 -34.55
C ILE A 998 -14.70 -54.71 -33.91
N MET A 999 -14.01 -55.49 -33.07
CA MET A 999 -14.66 -56.42 -32.15
C MET A 999 -15.14 -55.66 -30.89
N PRO A 1000 -16.38 -55.89 -30.40
CA PRO A 1000 -16.89 -55.23 -29.22
C PRO A 1000 -16.29 -55.83 -27.93
N CYS A 1001 -15.52 -55.02 -27.18
CA CYS A 1001 -15.01 -55.40 -25.86
C CYS A 1001 -16.13 -55.28 -24.80
N VAL A 1002 -16.33 -56.31 -23.97
CA VAL A 1002 -17.36 -56.32 -22.91
C VAL A 1002 -17.00 -55.33 -21.79
N SER A 1003 -17.56 -54.11 -21.83
CA SER A 1003 -17.25 -53.06 -20.85
C SER A 1003 -18.13 -53.15 -19.60
N CYS A 1004 -17.52 -53.41 -18.43
CA CYS A 1004 -18.17 -53.09 -17.15
C CYS A 1004 -18.26 -51.55 -17.01
N PRO A 1005 -19.37 -50.95 -16.53
CA PRO A 1005 -19.51 -49.50 -16.41
C PRO A 1005 -18.68 -48.93 -15.25
N SER A 1006 -18.32 -47.64 -15.35
CA SER A 1006 -17.86 -46.84 -14.20
C SER A 1006 -19.03 -46.19 -13.47
N VAL A 1007 -18.79 -45.54 -12.33
CA VAL A 1007 -19.80 -44.72 -11.65
C VAL A 1007 -20.35 -43.63 -12.57
N ALA A 1008 -19.50 -42.83 -13.21
CA ALA A 1008 -19.94 -41.79 -14.15
C ALA A 1008 -20.74 -42.36 -15.34
N LYS A 1009 -20.30 -43.48 -15.92
CA LYS A 1009 -21.00 -44.14 -17.04
C LYS A 1009 -22.35 -44.74 -16.61
N ALA A 1010 -22.45 -45.27 -15.39
CA ALA A 1010 -23.70 -45.81 -14.84
C ALA A 1010 -24.72 -44.71 -14.49
N LEU A 1011 -24.25 -43.53 -14.08
CA LEU A 1011 -25.07 -42.34 -13.84
C LEU A 1011 -25.36 -41.53 -15.12
N GLN A 1012 -24.79 -41.91 -16.27
CA GLN A 1012 -24.84 -41.16 -17.54
C GLN A 1012 -24.33 -39.71 -17.43
N MET A 1013 -23.39 -39.44 -16.50
CA MET A 1013 -22.85 -38.12 -16.22
C MET A 1013 -21.57 -37.85 -17.01
N GLN A 1014 -21.39 -36.60 -17.47
CA GLN A 1014 -20.08 -36.15 -17.96
C GLN A 1014 -19.07 -36.13 -16.81
N LEU A 1015 -17.85 -36.60 -17.08
CA LEU A 1015 -16.73 -36.50 -16.15
C LEU A 1015 -15.54 -35.75 -16.77
N TYR A 1016 -14.92 -34.90 -15.96
CA TYR A 1016 -13.68 -34.20 -16.29
C TYR A 1016 -12.48 -34.74 -15.51
N GLU A 1017 -11.39 -35.02 -16.23
CA GLU A 1017 -10.08 -35.28 -15.65
C GLU A 1017 -9.26 -33.98 -15.73
N THR A 1018 -9.01 -33.35 -14.57
CA THR A 1018 -8.25 -32.09 -14.50
C THR A 1018 -6.81 -32.33 -14.03
N PRO A 1019 -5.90 -31.36 -14.12
CA PRO A 1019 -4.66 -31.40 -13.34
C PRO A 1019 -4.97 -31.28 -11.83
N THR A 1020 -3.98 -31.58 -10.99
CA THR A 1020 -4.10 -31.43 -9.53
C THR A 1020 -4.21 -29.96 -9.13
N GLY A 1021 -5.12 -29.67 -8.20
CA GLY A 1021 -5.33 -28.34 -7.64
C GLY A 1021 -6.70 -27.76 -7.98
N TRP A 1022 -7.45 -27.42 -6.94
CA TRP A 1022 -8.88 -27.12 -6.98
C TRP A 1022 -9.34 -25.98 -7.92
N LYS A 1023 -8.40 -25.11 -8.37
CA LYS A 1023 -8.67 -24.03 -9.33
C LYS A 1023 -9.38 -24.50 -10.61
N PHE A 1024 -9.04 -25.70 -11.11
CA PHE A 1024 -9.62 -26.26 -12.34
C PHE A 1024 -11.08 -26.71 -12.16
N PHE A 1025 -11.41 -27.32 -11.01
CA PHE A 1025 -12.80 -27.60 -10.67
C PHE A 1025 -13.60 -26.31 -10.51
N GLY A 1026 -12.98 -25.25 -9.98
CA GLY A 1026 -13.59 -23.92 -9.90
C GLY A 1026 -14.11 -23.41 -11.24
N ASN A 1027 -13.34 -23.56 -12.32
CA ASN A 1027 -13.79 -23.23 -13.68
C ASN A 1027 -15.05 -24.02 -14.07
N LEU A 1028 -15.01 -25.34 -13.92
CA LEU A 1028 -16.11 -26.22 -14.30
C LEU A 1028 -17.38 -25.96 -13.47
N MET A 1029 -17.26 -25.67 -12.17
CA MET A 1029 -18.40 -25.37 -11.31
C MET A 1029 -19.11 -24.06 -11.69
N ASP A 1030 -18.36 -23.02 -12.10
CA ASP A 1030 -18.94 -21.73 -12.50
C ASP A 1030 -19.51 -21.74 -13.92
N ALA A 1031 -18.97 -22.58 -14.80
CA ALA A 1031 -19.57 -22.88 -16.09
C ALA A 1031 -20.82 -23.79 -15.99
N GLY A 1032 -21.24 -24.17 -14.77
CA GLY A 1032 -22.38 -25.07 -14.55
C GLY A 1032 -22.13 -26.51 -15.01
N LYS A 1033 -20.87 -26.92 -15.20
CA LYS A 1033 -20.46 -28.22 -15.74
C LYS A 1033 -20.14 -29.26 -14.65
N LEU A 1034 -19.99 -28.85 -13.39
CA LEU A 1034 -19.52 -29.71 -12.30
C LEU A 1034 -20.34 -29.53 -11.04
N SER A 1035 -20.73 -30.65 -10.42
CA SER A 1035 -21.45 -30.69 -9.13
C SER A 1035 -20.67 -31.39 -8.02
N LEU A 1036 -19.88 -32.43 -8.31
CA LEU A 1036 -19.11 -33.19 -7.31
C LEU A 1036 -17.70 -33.53 -7.82
N CYS A 1037 -16.68 -33.29 -7.01
CA CYS A 1037 -15.30 -33.66 -7.32
C CYS A 1037 -14.45 -34.04 -6.11
N GLY A 1038 -13.30 -34.66 -6.38
CA GLY A 1038 -12.34 -35.08 -5.37
C GLY A 1038 -10.92 -35.20 -5.89
N GLU A 1039 -9.98 -35.27 -4.95
CA GLU A 1039 -8.56 -35.48 -5.20
C GLU A 1039 -8.03 -36.56 -4.23
N GLU A 1040 -7.16 -37.45 -4.70
CA GLU A 1040 -6.54 -38.52 -3.90
C GLU A 1040 -5.85 -38.04 -2.61
N SER A 1041 -5.46 -36.76 -2.57
CA SER A 1041 -4.85 -36.07 -1.44
C SER A 1041 -5.91 -35.68 -0.37
N PHE A 1042 -6.76 -36.64 0.01
CA PHE A 1042 -7.81 -36.51 1.03
C PHE A 1042 -8.85 -35.41 0.72
N GLY A 1043 -9.06 -35.13 -0.57
CA GLY A 1043 -9.87 -34.02 -1.05
C GLY A 1043 -11.25 -34.42 -1.55
N THR A 1044 -12.30 -33.74 -1.10
CA THR A 1044 -13.67 -33.93 -1.65
C THR A 1044 -14.46 -32.63 -1.51
N GLY A 1045 -15.42 -32.37 -2.39
CA GLY A 1045 -16.26 -31.17 -2.33
C GLY A 1045 -17.23 -31.07 -3.51
N SER A 1046 -18.11 -30.08 -3.45
CA SER A 1046 -19.20 -29.86 -4.42
C SER A 1046 -19.39 -28.38 -4.74
N ASP A 1047 -20.27 -28.06 -5.69
CA ASP A 1047 -20.49 -26.68 -6.15
C ASP A 1047 -21.25 -25.74 -5.17
N HIS A 1048 -21.40 -26.17 -3.91
CA HIS A 1048 -21.86 -25.31 -2.81
C HIS A 1048 -20.88 -24.17 -2.47
N ILE A 1049 -19.58 -24.45 -2.51
CA ILE A 1049 -18.46 -23.48 -2.42
C ILE A 1049 -17.47 -23.70 -3.58
N ARG A 1050 -16.24 -23.17 -3.52
CA ARG A 1050 -15.15 -23.54 -4.45
C ARG A 1050 -13.85 -23.85 -3.71
N GLU A 1051 -13.97 -24.54 -2.58
CA GLU A 1051 -12.85 -25.24 -1.94
C GLU A 1051 -13.23 -26.72 -1.81
N LYS A 1052 -12.24 -27.53 -1.41
CA LYS A 1052 -12.51 -28.82 -0.79
C LYS A 1052 -13.16 -28.57 0.57
N ASP A 1053 -13.93 -29.52 1.09
CA ASP A 1053 -14.53 -29.41 2.41
C ASP A 1053 -14.58 -30.78 3.08
N GLY A 1054 -13.80 -30.92 4.16
CA GLY A 1054 -13.71 -32.17 4.91
C GLY A 1054 -14.96 -32.48 5.71
N LEU A 1055 -15.59 -31.49 6.34
CA LEU A 1055 -16.77 -31.72 7.19
C LEU A 1055 -18.02 -31.95 6.33
N TRP A 1056 -18.15 -31.28 5.19
CA TRP A 1056 -19.14 -31.60 4.16
C TRP A 1056 -19.01 -33.06 3.70
N ALA A 1057 -17.80 -33.56 3.47
CA ALA A 1057 -17.57 -34.94 3.05
C ALA A 1057 -17.95 -35.97 4.14
N VAL A 1058 -17.71 -35.64 5.42
CA VAL A 1058 -18.18 -36.44 6.56
C VAL A 1058 -19.71 -36.45 6.66
N LEU A 1059 -20.37 -35.30 6.53
CA LEU A 1059 -21.84 -35.23 6.53
C LEU A 1059 -22.46 -35.93 5.31
N ALA A 1060 -21.79 -35.93 4.15
CA ALA A 1060 -22.17 -36.72 2.99
C ALA A 1060 -22.11 -38.23 3.28
N TRP A 1061 -21.02 -38.72 3.89
CA TRP A 1061 -20.92 -40.12 4.32
C TRP A 1061 -21.98 -40.49 5.37
N LEU A 1062 -22.21 -39.64 6.37
CA LEU A 1062 -23.25 -39.88 7.38
C LEU A 1062 -24.66 -39.87 6.77
N SER A 1063 -24.93 -39.01 5.78
CA SER A 1063 -26.22 -39.02 5.04
C SER A 1063 -26.42 -40.33 4.27
N ILE A 1064 -25.35 -40.84 3.65
CA ILE A 1064 -25.37 -42.15 2.99
C ILE A 1064 -25.62 -43.26 4.02
N LEU A 1065 -24.94 -43.25 5.18
CA LEU A 1065 -25.15 -44.24 6.25
C LEU A 1065 -26.59 -44.22 6.79
N ALA A 1066 -27.20 -43.05 6.98
CA ALA A 1066 -28.59 -42.89 7.44
C ALA A 1066 -29.61 -43.53 6.46
N VAL A 1067 -29.40 -43.34 5.16
CA VAL A 1067 -30.25 -43.89 4.10
C VAL A 1067 -30.00 -45.39 3.88
N ARG A 1068 -28.72 -45.80 3.82
CA ARG A 1068 -28.30 -47.17 3.48
C ARG A 1068 -28.45 -48.16 4.63
N LYS A 1069 -28.29 -47.72 5.88
CA LYS A 1069 -28.38 -48.55 7.11
C LYS A 1069 -27.46 -49.80 7.07
N GLN A 1070 -26.30 -49.63 6.43
CA GLN A 1070 -25.20 -50.60 6.27
C GLN A 1070 -23.93 -50.02 6.91
N SER A 1071 -22.91 -50.83 7.18
CA SER A 1071 -21.61 -50.29 7.62
C SER A 1071 -20.84 -49.63 6.46
N VAL A 1072 -19.85 -48.79 6.79
CA VAL A 1072 -18.92 -48.21 5.80
C VAL A 1072 -18.25 -49.30 4.94
N GLU A 1073 -17.85 -50.41 5.56
CA GLU A 1073 -17.21 -51.52 4.88
C GLU A 1073 -18.17 -52.28 3.95
N ASP A 1074 -19.43 -52.48 4.35
CA ASP A 1074 -20.42 -53.17 3.50
C ASP A 1074 -20.77 -52.34 2.25
N ILE A 1075 -20.93 -51.02 2.40
CA ILE A 1075 -21.17 -50.10 1.29
C ILE A 1075 -19.99 -50.11 0.31
N MET A 1076 -18.76 -50.17 0.82
CA MET A 1076 -17.54 -50.25 0.01
C MET A 1076 -17.42 -51.61 -0.69
N LYS A 1077 -17.72 -52.72 0.00
CA LYS A 1077 -17.74 -54.07 -0.60
C LYS A 1077 -18.77 -54.17 -1.74
N GLU A 1078 -19.97 -53.65 -1.52
CA GLU A 1078 -21.02 -53.61 -2.55
C GLU A 1078 -20.61 -52.73 -3.75
N HIS A 1079 -19.97 -51.58 -3.49
CA HIS A 1079 -19.43 -50.73 -4.54
C HIS A 1079 -18.37 -51.44 -5.39
N TRP A 1080 -17.40 -52.09 -4.76
CA TRP A 1080 -16.36 -52.89 -5.43
C TRP A 1080 -16.94 -54.08 -6.21
N LEU A 1081 -18.00 -54.73 -5.71
CA LEU A 1081 -18.69 -55.79 -6.45
C LEU A 1081 -19.36 -55.28 -7.73
N LYS A 1082 -19.92 -54.06 -7.67
CA LYS A 1082 -20.71 -53.47 -8.75
C LYS A 1082 -19.86 -52.84 -9.86
N PHE A 1083 -18.72 -52.26 -9.53
CA PHE A 1083 -17.87 -51.52 -10.48
C PHE A 1083 -16.48 -52.17 -10.71
N GLY A 1084 -16.11 -53.16 -9.90
CA GLY A 1084 -14.72 -53.58 -9.70
C GLY A 1084 -14.02 -52.73 -8.64
N ARG A 1085 -12.81 -53.13 -8.23
CA ARG A 1085 -12.00 -52.39 -7.27
C ARG A 1085 -10.79 -51.77 -7.95
N ASN A 1086 -10.57 -50.50 -7.71
CA ASN A 1086 -9.30 -49.86 -7.99
C ASN A 1086 -8.43 -49.91 -6.72
N PHE A 1087 -7.44 -50.79 -6.71
CA PHE A 1087 -6.40 -50.74 -5.69
C PHE A 1087 -5.52 -49.51 -5.96
N PHE A 1088 -5.38 -48.61 -4.99
CA PHE A 1088 -4.67 -47.35 -5.16
C PHE A 1088 -3.67 -47.09 -4.04
N THR A 1089 -2.50 -46.56 -4.38
CA THR A 1089 -1.57 -45.94 -3.41
C THR A 1089 -0.79 -44.78 -4.03
N ARG A 1090 -0.38 -43.82 -3.20
CA ARG A 1090 0.62 -42.80 -3.53
C ARG A 1090 1.89 -43.00 -2.71
N TYR A 1091 3.03 -43.04 -3.39
CA TYR A 1091 4.37 -43.06 -2.81
C TYR A 1091 5.02 -41.68 -3.03
N ASP A 1092 5.25 -40.95 -1.94
CA ASP A 1092 5.93 -39.65 -1.97
C ASP A 1092 7.40 -39.81 -1.55
N TYR A 1093 8.32 -39.36 -2.39
CA TYR A 1093 9.76 -39.29 -2.12
C TYR A 1093 10.12 -37.82 -1.90
N GLU A 1094 10.06 -37.36 -0.66
CA GLU A 1094 10.25 -35.96 -0.27
C GLU A 1094 11.73 -35.61 -0.06
N GLU A 1095 12.10 -34.33 -0.22
CA GLU A 1095 13.47 -33.79 -0.08
C GLU A 1095 14.52 -34.58 -0.92
N VAL A 1096 14.16 -34.99 -2.14
CA VAL A 1096 15.10 -35.59 -3.11
C VAL A 1096 15.88 -34.50 -3.86
N ASP A 1097 17.05 -34.85 -4.41
CA ASP A 1097 17.80 -33.90 -5.24
C ASP A 1097 16.99 -33.44 -6.47
N SER A 1098 17.01 -32.13 -6.72
CA SER A 1098 16.19 -31.51 -7.76
C SER A 1098 16.67 -31.88 -9.17
N ASP A 1099 17.98 -31.92 -9.41
CA ASP A 1099 18.51 -32.13 -10.76
C ASP A 1099 18.43 -33.61 -11.15
N ALA A 1100 18.73 -34.51 -10.23
CA ALA A 1100 18.52 -35.94 -10.38
C ALA A 1100 17.04 -36.29 -10.62
N ALA A 1101 16.11 -35.66 -9.88
CA ALA A 1101 14.68 -35.91 -10.05
C ALA A 1101 14.12 -35.32 -11.37
N ASN A 1102 14.58 -34.14 -11.80
CA ASN A 1102 14.26 -33.61 -13.13
C ASN A 1102 14.80 -34.52 -14.25
N LYS A 1103 16.05 -34.99 -14.11
CA LYS A 1103 16.69 -35.91 -15.06
C LYS A 1103 15.95 -37.24 -15.18
N MET A 1104 15.55 -37.85 -14.05
CA MET A 1104 14.74 -39.06 -14.01
C MET A 1104 13.42 -38.91 -14.79
N ILE A 1105 12.71 -37.79 -14.60
CA ILE A 1105 11.46 -37.48 -15.32
C ILE A 1105 11.72 -37.24 -16.81
N ALA A 1106 12.79 -36.52 -17.16
CA ALA A 1106 13.15 -36.27 -18.56
C ALA A 1106 13.51 -37.56 -19.31
N GLU A 1107 14.33 -38.44 -18.71
CA GLU A 1107 14.67 -39.75 -19.29
C GLU A 1107 13.43 -40.65 -19.46
N LEU A 1108 12.57 -40.71 -18.45
CA LEU A 1108 11.31 -41.48 -18.53
C LEU A 1108 10.38 -40.92 -19.61
N GLN A 1109 10.25 -39.58 -19.73
CA GLN A 1109 9.47 -38.96 -20.80
C GLN A 1109 10.05 -39.28 -22.19
N THR A 1110 11.38 -39.27 -22.34
CA THR A 1110 12.04 -39.66 -23.61
C THR A 1110 11.75 -41.13 -23.95
N ALA A 1111 11.81 -42.04 -22.97
CA ALA A 1111 11.48 -43.45 -23.19
C ALA A 1111 9.99 -43.66 -23.57
N MET A 1112 9.08 -42.86 -23.02
CA MET A 1112 7.65 -42.89 -23.33
C MET A 1112 7.29 -42.31 -24.71
N LEU A 1113 8.17 -41.53 -25.33
CA LEU A 1113 7.99 -40.96 -26.68
C LEU A 1113 8.42 -41.92 -27.80
N ASP A 1114 9.05 -43.06 -27.47
CA ASP A 1114 9.37 -44.11 -28.43
C ASP A 1114 8.07 -44.77 -28.97
N PRO A 1115 7.84 -44.83 -30.29
CA PRO A 1115 6.65 -45.46 -30.86
C PRO A 1115 6.46 -46.95 -30.48
N SER A 1116 7.52 -47.64 -30.08
CA SER A 1116 7.48 -49.03 -29.57
C SER A 1116 7.12 -49.15 -28.09
N PHE A 1117 6.99 -48.04 -27.35
CA PHE A 1117 6.59 -48.04 -25.95
C PHE A 1117 5.10 -48.38 -25.79
N VAL A 1118 4.25 -47.97 -26.75
CA VAL A 1118 2.85 -48.41 -26.83
C VAL A 1118 2.78 -49.83 -27.40
N GLY A 1119 1.98 -50.71 -26.80
CA GLY A 1119 1.97 -52.15 -27.07
C GLY A 1119 3.09 -52.93 -26.34
N LYS A 1120 4.03 -52.24 -25.68
CA LYS A 1120 5.06 -52.87 -24.84
C LYS A 1120 4.40 -53.59 -23.65
N LYS A 1121 4.87 -54.80 -23.35
CA LYS A 1121 4.37 -55.63 -22.26
C LYS A 1121 5.38 -55.68 -21.12
N PHE A 1122 4.89 -55.45 -19.90
CA PHE A 1122 5.66 -55.54 -18.67
C PHE A 1122 5.02 -56.61 -17.77
N SER A 1123 5.81 -57.55 -17.27
CA SER A 1123 5.33 -58.63 -16.40
C SER A 1123 6.05 -58.58 -15.05
N SER A 1124 5.31 -58.74 -13.96
CA SER A 1124 5.88 -59.10 -12.65
C SER A 1124 4.86 -59.91 -11.85
N GLY A 1125 5.30 -60.92 -11.12
CA GLY A 1125 4.41 -61.90 -10.50
C GLY A 1125 3.55 -62.65 -11.55
N ASP A 1126 2.26 -62.81 -11.26
CA ASP A 1126 1.26 -63.43 -12.16
C ASP A 1126 0.67 -62.47 -13.19
N LYS A 1127 0.92 -61.15 -13.07
CA LYS A 1127 0.30 -60.12 -13.91
C LYS A 1127 1.23 -59.62 -15.02
N THR A 1128 0.64 -59.50 -16.22
CA THR A 1128 1.26 -58.87 -17.40
C THR A 1128 0.41 -57.68 -17.84
N TYR A 1129 1.04 -56.52 -17.93
CA TYR A 1129 0.43 -55.25 -18.28
C TYR A 1129 0.93 -54.79 -19.65
N GLU A 1130 0.01 -54.47 -20.57
CA GLU A 1130 0.32 -54.01 -21.92
C GLU A 1130 -0.03 -52.53 -22.06
N VAL A 1131 0.96 -51.70 -22.43
CA VAL A 1131 0.79 -50.24 -22.51
C VAL A 1131 -0.19 -49.88 -23.63
N ALA A 1132 -1.31 -49.26 -23.26
CA ALA A 1132 -2.30 -48.75 -24.21
C ALA A 1132 -2.07 -47.26 -24.55
N ILE A 1133 -1.62 -46.46 -23.58
CA ILE A 1133 -1.29 -45.03 -23.75
C ILE A 1133 -0.08 -44.70 -22.88
N ALA A 1134 0.87 -43.94 -23.43
CA ALA A 1134 1.92 -43.27 -22.68
C ALA A 1134 1.95 -41.78 -23.07
N ASP A 1135 1.76 -40.87 -22.12
CA ASP A 1135 1.75 -39.42 -22.39
C ASP A 1135 2.34 -38.59 -21.23
N ASN A 1136 2.63 -37.31 -21.51
CA ASN A 1136 2.78 -36.29 -20.47
C ASN A 1136 1.48 -35.46 -20.47
N PHE A 1137 0.74 -35.52 -19.37
CA PHE A 1137 -0.62 -35.00 -19.31
C PHE A 1137 -0.68 -33.50 -19.61
N ALA A 1138 -1.54 -33.14 -20.55
CA ALA A 1138 -1.92 -31.78 -20.86
C ALA A 1138 -3.44 -31.64 -20.76
N TYR A 1139 -3.89 -30.50 -20.23
CA TYR A 1139 -5.29 -30.15 -20.07
C TYR A 1139 -5.57 -28.80 -20.70
N THR A 1140 -6.52 -28.76 -21.64
CA THR A 1140 -7.12 -27.52 -22.14
C THR A 1140 -8.40 -27.28 -21.35
N ASP A 1141 -8.49 -26.14 -20.67
CA ASP A 1141 -9.66 -25.81 -19.86
C ASP A 1141 -10.87 -25.51 -20.76
N PRO A 1142 -12.02 -26.17 -20.56
CA PRO A 1142 -13.21 -26.02 -21.41
C PRO A 1142 -14.07 -24.81 -21.02
N VAL A 1143 -13.51 -23.83 -20.30
CA VAL A 1143 -14.18 -22.59 -19.86
C VAL A 1143 -13.35 -21.36 -20.25
N ASP A 1144 -12.05 -21.35 -19.97
CA ASP A 1144 -11.14 -20.24 -20.32
C ASP A 1144 -10.16 -20.52 -21.46
N GLY A 1145 -10.10 -21.76 -21.96
CA GLY A 1145 -9.23 -22.15 -23.08
C GLY A 1145 -7.74 -22.27 -22.74
N SER A 1146 -7.33 -22.05 -21.49
CA SER A 1146 -5.93 -22.15 -21.09
C SER A 1146 -5.39 -23.58 -21.17
N VAL A 1147 -4.12 -23.74 -21.57
CA VAL A 1147 -3.49 -25.05 -21.81
C VAL A 1147 -2.41 -25.34 -20.78
N SER A 1148 -2.77 -26.11 -19.76
CA SER A 1148 -1.84 -26.61 -18.73
C SER A 1148 -1.10 -27.85 -19.23
N LYS A 1149 0.12 -27.68 -19.76
CA LYS A 1149 1.01 -28.77 -20.21
C LYS A 1149 1.85 -29.33 -19.05
N ASN A 1150 2.53 -30.46 -19.29
CA ASN A 1150 3.55 -31.06 -18.41
C ASN A 1150 3.05 -31.39 -16.99
N GLN A 1151 1.79 -31.80 -16.83
CA GLN A 1151 1.13 -31.96 -15.52
C GLN A 1151 1.41 -33.30 -14.83
N GLY A 1152 2.04 -34.25 -15.54
CA GLY A 1152 2.49 -35.53 -15.02
C GLY A 1152 2.59 -36.60 -16.11
N LEU A 1153 3.63 -37.44 -16.04
CA LEU A 1153 3.77 -38.58 -16.94
C LEU A 1153 2.77 -39.67 -16.57
N ARG A 1154 2.11 -40.28 -17.56
CA ARG A 1154 1.14 -41.35 -17.36
C ARG A 1154 1.44 -42.53 -18.27
N ILE A 1155 1.41 -43.73 -17.70
CA ILE A 1155 1.41 -45.00 -18.42
C ILE A 1155 0.07 -45.66 -18.08
N ILE A 1156 -0.78 -45.86 -19.09
CA ILE A 1156 -2.11 -46.45 -18.96
C ILE A 1156 -2.08 -47.80 -19.68
N PHE A 1157 -2.49 -48.86 -18.98
CA PHE A 1157 -2.48 -50.23 -19.46
C PHE A 1157 -3.86 -50.66 -19.98
N SER A 1158 -3.88 -51.68 -20.85
CA SER A 1158 -5.09 -52.14 -21.56
C SER A 1158 -6.16 -52.80 -20.66
N ASP A 1159 -5.79 -53.21 -19.45
CA ASP A 1159 -6.69 -53.73 -18.41
C ASP A 1159 -7.47 -52.61 -17.67
N GLY A 1160 -6.97 -51.37 -17.76
CA GLY A 1160 -7.47 -50.19 -17.02
C GLY A 1160 -6.53 -49.73 -15.90
N SER A 1161 -5.44 -50.44 -15.62
CA SER A 1161 -4.45 -50.04 -14.62
C SER A 1161 -3.60 -48.86 -15.09
N ARG A 1162 -3.04 -48.07 -14.16
CA ARG A 1162 -2.26 -46.85 -14.46
C ARG A 1162 -1.06 -46.69 -13.52
N LEU A 1163 0.01 -46.12 -14.07
CA LEU A 1163 1.14 -45.55 -13.33
C LEU A 1163 1.27 -44.08 -13.69
N ILE A 1164 1.47 -43.24 -12.67
CA ILE A 1164 1.55 -41.78 -12.84
C ILE A 1164 2.76 -41.25 -12.06
N PHE A 1165 3.58 -40.42 -12.70
CA PHE A 1165 4.75 -39.78 -12.09
C PHE A 1165 4.60 -38.27 -12.16
N ARG A 1166 4.74 -37.60 -11.01
CA ARG A 1166 4.72 -36.13 -10.92
C ARG A 1166 5.89 -35.62 -10.10
N LEU A 1167 6.60 -34.64 -10.63
CA LEU A 1167 7.58 -33.86 -9.89
C LEU A 1167 6.89 -32.64 -9.26
N SER A 1168 7.31 -32.26 -8.06
CA SER A 1168 6.75 -31.13 -7.33
C SER A 1168 7.79 -30.46 -6.43
N GLY A 1169 7.56 -29.19 -6.10
CA GLY A 1169 8.27 -28.53 -5.00
C GLY A 1169 9.77 -28.26 -5.21
N THR A 1170 10.26 -28.10 -6.44
CA THR A 1170 11.68 -27.89 -6.84
C THR A 1170 12.30 -26.55 -6.35
N GLY A 1171 12.15 -26.23 -5.07
CA GLY A 1171 12.67 -25.03 -4.42
C GLY A 1171 13.85 -25.31 -3.50
N SER A 1172 14.11 -24.40 -2.56
CA SER A 1172 15.28 -24.40 -1.67
C SER A 1172 15.32 -25.49 -0.57
N ALA A 1173 14.56 -26.58 -0.74
CA ALA A 1173 14.52 -27.73 0.16
C ALA A 1173 14.65 -29.09 -0.58
N GLY A 1174 15.05 -29.06 -1.86
CA GLY A 1174 14.97 -30.23 -2.74
C GLY A 1174 13.58 -30.42 -3.32
N ALA A 1175 13.43 -31.38 -4.23
CA ALA A 1175 12.19 -31.70 -4.90
C ALA A 1175 11.40 -32.82 -4.18
N THR A 1176 10.19 -33.10 -4.67
CA THR A 1176 9.38 -34.25 -4.26
C THR A 1176 8.83 -34.97 -5.48
N VAL A 1177 9.26 -36.22 -5.66
CA VAL A 1177 8.70 -37.14 -6.67
C VAL A 1177 7.50 -37.85 -6.06
N ARG A 1178 6.36 -37.79 -6.75
CA ARG A 1178 5.13 -38.48 -6.37
C ARG A 1178 4.79 -39.54 -7.43
N LEU A 1179 4.77 -40.79 -6.99
CA LEU A 1179 4.37 -41.95 -7.79
C LEU A 1179 2.98 -42.39 -7.33
N TYR A 1180 2.01 -42.43 -8.25
CA TYR A 1180 0.64 -42.89 -8.00
C TYR A 1180 0.42 -44.18 -8.79
N ILE A 1181 -0.15 -45.18 -8.13
CA ILE A 1181 -0.30 -46.55 -8.65
C ILE A 1181 -1.77 -46.93 -8.52
N ASP A 1182 -2.39 -47.31 -9.63
CA ASP A 1182 -3.84 -47.56 -9.74
C ASP A 1182 -4.03 -48.90 -10.47
N SER A 1183 -4.25 -49.98 -9.72
CA SER A 1183 -4.43 -51.34 -10.27
C SER A 1183 -5.90 -51.69 -10.29
N TYR A 1184 -6.48 -51.88 -11.49
CA TYR A 1184 -7.88 -52.26 -11.61
C TYR A 1184 -8.05 -53.77 -11.48
N GLU A 1185 -8.99 -54.20 -10.64
CA GLU A 1185 -9.36 -55.60 -10.47
C GLU A 1185 -10.89 -55.77 -10.59
N LYS A 1186 -11.30 -56.83 -11.27
CA LYS A 1186 -12.71 -57.14 -11.56
C LYS A 1186 -13.14 -58.53 -11.13
N ASP A 1187 -12.19 -59.41 -10.80
CA ASP A 1187 -12.47 -60.76 -10.33
C ASP A 1187 -13.07 -60.69 -8.92
N PRO A 1188 -14.32 -61.16 -8.69
CA PRO A 1188 -14.94 -61.14 -7.37
C PRO A 1188 -14.14 -61.87 -6.27
N GLN A 1189 -13.26 -62.81 -6.64
CA GLN A 1189 -12.37 -63.50 -5.72
C GLN A 1189 -11.11 -62.68 -5.37
N LYS A 1190 -10.74 -61.68 -6.18
CA LYS A 1190 -9.56 -60.83 -6.00
C LYS A 1190 -9.87 -59.41 -5.51
N ILE A 1191 -11.04 -58.84 -5.80
CA ILE A 1191 -11.42 -57.51 -5.25
C ILE A 1191 -11.46 -57.51 -3.70
N TYR A 1192 -11.75 -58.67 -3.10
CA TYR A 1192 -11.84 -58.88 -1.66
C TYR A 1192 -10.62 -59.61 -1.06
N GLN A 1193 -9.48 -59.71 -1.76
CA GLN A 1193 -8.43 -60.66 -1.38
C GLN A 1193 -7.70 -60.33 -0.06
N ASP A 1194 -8.28 -60.81 1.03
CA ASP A 1194 -7.60 -61.33 2.21
C ASP A 1194 -8.39 -62.53 2.76
N PRO A 1195 -7.82 -63.75 2.79
CA PRO A 1195 -8.45 -64.88 3.46
C PRO A 1195 -8.17 -64.83 4.98
N GLN A 1196 -9.04 -64.13 5.70
CA GLN A 1196 -9.27 -64.27 7.15
C GLN A 1196 -8.24 -63.66 8.15
N VAL A 1197 -7.80 -62.39 8.01
CA VAL A 1197 -7.08 -61.70 9.11
C VAL A 1197 -7.65 -60.31 9.47
N ASN A 1198 -8.38 -60.25 10.59
CA ASN A 1198 -9.00 -59.03 11.14
C ASN A 1198 -8.00 -57.99 11.72
N THR A 1199 -7.01 -57.49 10.95
CA THR A 1199 -6.17 -56.37 11.38
C THR A 1199 -5.86 -55.37 10.27
N ALA A 1200 -5.88 -54.07 10.59
CA ALA A 1200 -5.49 -53.01 9.67
C ALA A 1200 -4.01 -53.08 9.21
N ALA A 1201 -3.15 -53.76 9.98
CA ALA A 1201 -1.77 -54.05 9.56
C ALA A 1201 -1.71 -55.05 8.40
N ALA A 1202 -2.59 -56.06 8.39
CA ALA A 1202 -2.73 -56.99 7.28
C ALA A 1202 -3.30 -56.31 6.03
N ALA A 1203 -4.28 -55.40 6.17
CA ALA A 1203 -4.83 -54.63 5.05
C ALA A 1203 -3.75 -53.79 4.30
N PHE A 1204 -2.79 -53.22 5.04
CA PHE A 1204 -1.64 -52.52 4.45
C PHE A 1204 -0.61 -53.47 3.80
N SER A 1205 -0.67 -54.76 4.13
CA SER A 1205 0.15 -55.81 3.52
C SER A 1205 -0.51 -56.43 2.28
N SER A 1206 -1.81 -56.67 2.26
CA SER A 1206 -2.53 -57.18 1.08
C SER A 1206 -2.68 -56.13 -0.03
N LEU A 1207 -2.82 -54.84 0.33
CA LEU A 1207 -2.69 -53.74 -0.63
C LEU A 1207 -1.32 -53.78 -1.34
N LYS A 1208 -0.24 -54.01 -0.58
CA LYS A 1208 1.11 -54.18 -1.14
C LYS A 1208 1.22 -55.41 -2.03
N VAL A 1209 0.58 -56.54 -1.72
CA VAL A 1209 0.58 -57.74 -2.59
C VAL A 1209 -0.08 -57.43 -3.95
N MET A 1210 -1.27 -56.83 -3.95
CA MET A 1210 -2.01 -56.56 -5.20
C MET A 1210 -1.39 -55.42 -6.04
N LEU A 1211 -0.61 -54.53 -5.42
CA LEU A 1211 0.09 -53.43 -6.10
C LEU A 1211 1.56 -53.72 -6.43
N ALA A 1212 2.21 -54.68 -5.77
CA ALA A 1212 3.62 -55.00 -5.95
C ALA A 1212 4.04 -55.20 -7.43
N PRO A 1213 3.26 -55.91 -8.28
CA PRO A 1213 3.58 -56.01 -9.71
C PRO A 1213 3.73 -54.67 -10.42
N LEU A 1214 2.91 -53.67 -10.07
CA LEU A 1214 2.99 -52.33 -10.65
C LEU A 1214 4.01 -51.43 -9.95
N VAL A 1215 4.25 -51.59 -8.64
CA VAL A 1215 5.36 -50.94 -7.93
C VAL A 1215 6.69 -51.33 -8.58
N ASP A 1216 6.90 -52.63 -8.81
CA ASP A 1216 8.06 -53.18 -9.51
C ASP A 1216 8.26 -52.54 -10.88
N ILE A 1217 7.21 -52.51 -11.70
CA ILE A 1217 7.25 -51.96 -13.06
C ILE A 1217 7.53 -50.46 -13.01
N ALA A 1218 6.93 -49.73 -12.07
CA ALA A 1218 7.16 -48.30 -11.88
C ALA A 1218 8.61 -47.98 -11.52
N LEU A 1219 9.19 -48.70 -10.56
CA LEU A 1219 10.59 -48.51 -10.15
C LEU A 1219 11.54 -48.88 -11.30
N LYS A 1220 11.34 -50.04 -11.95
CA LYS A 1220 12.17 -50.51 -13.08
C LYS A 1220 12.11 -49.59 -14.31
N VAL A 1221 10.95 -49.02 -14.65
CA VAL A 1221 10.80 -48.15 -15.82
C VAL A 1221 11.34 -46.73 -15.58
N SER A 1222 11.29 -46.24 -14.34
CA SER A 1222 11.76 -44.89 -13.98
C SER A 1222 13.22 -44.83 -13.49
N GLN A 1223 13.80 -45.98 -13.10
CA GLN A 1223 15.11 -46.06 -12.42
C GLN A 1223 15.15 -45.20 -11.14
N LEU A 1224 14.01 -45.03 -10.46
CA LEU A 1224 13.87 -44.05 -9.37
C LEU A 1224 14.89 -44.29 -8.24
N GLN A 1225 15.16 -45.54 -7.89
CA GLN A 1225 16.11 -45.90 -6.84
C GLN A 1225 17.55 -45.54 -7.25
N GLU A 1226 17.94 -45.85 -8.48
CA GLU A 1226 19.27 -45.59 -9.04
C GLU A 1226 19.52 -44.09 -9.26
N LYS A 1227 18.48 -43.33 -9.65
CA LYS A 1227 18.59 -41.88 -9.91
C LYS A 1227 18.55 -41.05 -8.62
N THR A 1228 17.70 -41.40 -7.65
CA THR A 1228 17.47 -40.59 -6.43
C THR A 1228 18.22 -41.10 -5.19
N GLY A 1229 18.79 -42.30 -5.24
CA GLY A 1229 19.39 -42.98 -4.09
C GLY A 1229 18.39 -43.47 -3.04
N ARG A 1230 17.07 -43.31 -3.27
CA ARG A 1230 16.02 -43.71 -2.32
C ARG A 1230 15.65 -45.17 -2.49
N THR A 1231 15.90 -45.98 -1.46
CA THR A 1231 15.49 -47.40 -1.38
C THR A 1231 14.01 -47.61 -1.02
N GLY A 1232 13.28 -46.53 -0.73
CA GLY A 1232 11.85 -46.54 -0.44
C GLY A 1232 11.27 -45.13 -0.32
N PRO A 1233 9.93 -44.99 -0.34
CA PRO A 1233 9.25 -43.71 -0.21
C PRO A 1233 9.39 -43.11 1.20
N THR A 1234 9.29 -41.79 1.29
CA THR A 1234 9.21 -41.05 2.56
C THR A 1234 7.82 -41.20 3.20
N VAL A 1235 6.76 -41.15 2.38
CA VAL A 1235 5.36 -41.32 2.82
C VAL A 1235 4.63 -42.27 1.87
N ILE A 1236 3.76 -43.11 2.42
CA ILE A 1236 2.81 -43.95 1.67
C ILE A 1236 1.39 -43.52 2.06
N THR A 1237 0.50 -43.41 1.07
CA THR A 1237 -0.94 -43.11 1.22
C THR A 1237 -1.77 -44.15 0.47
#